data_AF-A0AA97DIN1-F1
#
_entry.id   AF-A0AA97DIN1-F1
#
_cell.length_a   1.000
_cell.length_b   1.000
_cell.length_c   1.000
_cell.angle_alpha   90.00
_cell.angle_beta   90.00
_cell.angle_gamma   90.00
#
_symmetry.space_group_name_H-M   'P 1'
#
loop_
_entity.id
_entity.type
_entity.pdbx_description
1 polymer ?
#
loop_
_entity_poly.entity_id
_entity_poly.type
_entity_poly.pdbx_seq_one_letter_code
_entity_poly.pdbx_strand_id
1 'polypeptide(L)'
;MQRTHKRERLRRVGVATLATALGLASLSALGSPASAVPANEPGSADSPACSSASVQLIATTGSAPQNLCVPAEATEHNKTLLVWNKPGVYDDVVDYRVYINGQPLGTAEENAKTHSPAQEYIDAFRAADRDGFHAKTLAHNFTVTGLAPRTTYQFSVTGIRKDGTETPSSGPITVTTTPERHRVNIAHPAYKAVGDGQTLNTKAIQKAIDTCRTPGCTVVVPAGTFKTGALFLHSDMTLELAEGARLLGSDRPEDYPLEKGYYLYPVPDPAPEETEYRNFRRPPSLLNVLPADNGRSAEGREPGAVAKNVRITGKGVVDGNGWKRTAEGSITDEAGNVLPQYVASSAGKVLDDGLLAAAQFRNAKEHPEFLTGVVNKPETLEDSVLYGQYRSSLMTFMGVEGLYLEGITADNPAFHGVMILDGQNTTVNGMRHTTYNTNNGDGLEFGGTSNGMVLNNFFDTGDDQVNFAAGQGKYGAQGRPSEDVWIFNNYMRMGHGGVAVGSNTAAWVQRVLAEDNVMYKVETGGLRMKSTSDMAGGGRDFLFRDTAMACMGSSAFIMTLSYNQSPSGYVAADSATFKNVKVKNVSVDGNNSPTCGMAVSDSKPVIDIQAGPALGEGTATLSGFTFQDVVFRNVNPTNIKGLTDSAFHGVTFHSVRNNANPWRFDGYSTGNTFTNVSPPVK
;
A
#
# COMPACT_ATOMS: atom_id res chain seq x y z
N MET A 1 -37.35 -33.64 62.80
CA MET A 1 -37.51 -32.96 61.50
C MET A 1 -37.40 -34.02 60.40
N GLN A 2 -38.50 -34.64 59.97
CA GLN A 2 -39.22 -34.36 58.70
C GLN A 2 -38.29 -34.08 57.50
N ARG A 3 -38.37 -34.69 56.31
CA ARG A 3 -39.05 -35.88 55.76
C ARG A 3 -38.60 -35.97 54.27
N THR A 4 -38.18 -37.16 53.78
CA THR A 4 -38.48 -37.81 52.46
C THR A 4 -38.04 -37.17 51.10
N HIS A 5 -37.64 -37.84 49.99
CA HIS A 5 -37.67 -39.22 49.40
C HIS A 5 -36.49 -39.39 48.38
N LYS A 6 -35.77 -40.54 48.22
CA LYS A 6 -36.04 -41.80 47.43
C LYS A 6 -36.30 -41.57 45.91
N ARG A 7 -35.59 -42.14 44.92
CA ARG A 7 -35.40 -43.59 44.58
C ARG A 7 -34.39 -43.84 43.42
N GLU A 8 -33.87 -45.07 43.39
CA GLU A 8 -32.97 -45.76 42.44
C GLU A 8 -33.56 -46.07 41.04
N ARG A 9 -32.71 -46.35 40.02
CA ARG A 9 -32.54 -47.71 39.43
C ARG A 9 -31.44 -47.83 38.36
N LEU A 10 -30.70 -48.94 38.47
CA LEU A 10 -29.73 -49.52 37.52
C LEU A 10 -30.38 -50.08 36.23
N ARG A 11 -29.58 -50.17 35.15
CA ARG A 11 -29.50 -51.37 34.28
C ARG A 11 -28.07 -51.58 33.76
N ARG A 12 -27.54 -52.80 33.98
CA ARG A 12 -26.31 -53.39 33.42
C ARG A 12 -26.63 -54.11 32.10
N VAL A 13 -25.68 -54.13 31.16
CA VAL A 13 -25.11 -55.27 30.36
C VAL A 13 -23.84 -54.66 29.72
N GLY A 14 -22.59 -55.15 29.73
CA GLY A 14 -22.01 -56.50 29.83
C GLY A 14 -21.31 -56.83 28.49
N VAL A 15 -20.11 -57.43 28.53
CA VAL A 15 -19.24 -57.97 27.43
C VAL A 15 -18.18 -56.96 26.89
N ALA A 16 -16.88 -57.23 26.81
CA ALA A 16 -16.00 -58.32 27.27
C ALA A 16 -14.52 -57.85 27.32
N THR A 17 -13.76 -58.61 28.08
CA THR A 17 -12.33 -58.58 28.44
C THR A 17 -11.35 -58.71 27.27
N LEU A 18 -10.19 -58.05 27.34
CA LEU A 18 -8.89 -58.74 27.40
C LEU A 18 -7.76 -57.79 27.84
N ALA A 19 -6.93 -58.27 28.75
CA ALA A 19 -5.76 -57.60 29.30
C ALA A 19 -4.49 -58.15 28.65
N THR A 20 -3.48 -57.30 28.42
CA THR A 20 -2.07 -57.70 28.63
C THR A 20 -1.14 -56.50 28.77
N ALA A 21 -0.18 -56.68 29.67
CA ALA A 21 0.86 -55.76 30.11
C ALA A 21 1.92 -55.45 29.05
N LEU A 22 2.65 -54.33 29.21
CA LEU A 22 4.12 -54.34 29.25
C LEU A 22 4.66 -52.96 29.63
N GLY A 23 5.54 -52.94 30.63
CA GLY A 23 6.37 -51.81 30.99
C GLY A 23 7.75 -51.88 30.35
N LEU A 24 8.33 -50.69 30.18
CA LEU A 24 9.75 -50.33 30.13
C LEU A 24 10.68 -51.01 29.11
N ALA A 25 11.12 -50.25 28.11
CA ALA A 25 12.54 -49.97 27.87
C ALA A 25 12.72 -48.82 26.87
N SER A 26 13.69 -47.95 27.19
CA SER A 26 14.22 -46.81 26.43
C SER A 26 15.14 -47.22 25.27
N LEU A 27 15.09 -46.54 24.11
CA LEU A 27 16.21 -45.78 23.48
C LEU A 27 15.87 -45.29 22.05
N SER A 28 16.28 -44.04 21.79
CA SER A 28 16.79 -43.43 20.52
C SER A 28 15.95 -43.36 19.22
N ALA A 29 15.73 -42.10 18.80
CA ALA A 29 15.89 -41.48 17.47
C ALA A 29 15.29 -42.15 16.21
N LEU A 30 14.36 -41.44 15.54
CA LEU A 30 14.37 -41.04 14.10
C LEU A 30 12.95 -40.65 13.62
N GLY A 31 12.86 -39.51 12.91
CA GLY A 31 11.87 -39.24 11.85
C GLY A 31 10.42 -38.96 12.23
N SER A 32 10.02 -37.68 12.23
CA SER A 32 8.61 -37.30 12.12
C SER A 32 8.10 -37.56 10.69
N PRO A 33 6.88 -38.11 10.51
CA PRO A 33 6.36 -38.50 9.20
C PRO A 33 5.88 -37.28 8.41
N ALA A 34 6.16 -37.29 7.10
CA ALA A 34 5.60 -36.38 6.13
C ALA A 34 4.06 -36.43 6.16
N SER A 35 3.40 -35.28 6.28
CA SER A 35 1.96 -35.18 6.08
C SER A 35 1.63 -35.44 4.61
N ALA A 36 0.83 -36.46 4.36
CA ALA A 36 0.32 -36.76 3.03
C ALA A 36 -0.59 -35.60 2.54
N VAL A 37 -0.21 -35.04 1.39
CA VAL A 37 -1.03 -34.15 0.57
C VAL A 37 -2.24 -34.94 0.05
N PRO A 38 -3.49 -34.45 0.18
CA PRO A 38 -4.61 -35.11 -0.47
C PRO A 38 -4.48 -34.98 -1.99
N ALA A 39 -4.64 -36.09 -2.70
CA ALA A 39 -4.54 -36.16 -4.15
C ALA A 39 -5.63 -35.31 -4.82
N ASN A 40 -5.21 -34.36 -5.67
CA ASN A 40 -6.07 -33.55 -6.51
C ASN A 40 -6.88 -34.42 -7.50
N GLU A 41 -8.17 -34.08 -7.67
CA GLU A 41 -8.93 -34.50 -8.84
C GLU A 41 -8.29 -33.94 -10.13
N PRO A 42 -8.29 -34.69 -11.25
CA PRO A 42 -7.70 -34.22 -12.50
C PRO A 42 -8.70 -33.29 -13.22
N GLY A 43 -8.57 -31.96 -13.05
CA GLY A 43 -9.50 -31.05 -13.71
C GLY A 43 -9.48 -29.54 -13.43
N SER A 44 -8.42 -28.93 -12.89
CA SER A 44 -8.14 -27.48 -13.08
C SER A 44 -6.65 -27.24 -12.96
N ALA A 45 -5.98 -26.85 -14.04
CA ALA A 45 -4.67 -26.22 -13.90
C ALA A 45 -4.95 -24.80 -13.40
N ASP A 46 -4.87 -24.60 -12.08
CA ASP A 46 -5.04 -23.29 -11.48
C ASP A 46 -4.02 -22.31 -12.09
N SER A 47 -4.49 -21.10 -12.42
CA SER A 47 -3.62 -20.06 -12.97
C SER A 47 -2.45 -19.80 -12.02
N PRO A 48 -1.21 -19.65 -12.51
CA PRO A 48 -0.10 -19.29 -11.64
C PRO A 48 -0.40 -17.93 -11.02
N ALA A 49 -0.72 -17.94 -9.72
CA ALA A 49 -0.95 -16.74 -8.93
C ALA A 49 0.39 -16.02 -8.73
N CYS A 50 0.34 -14.68 -8.78
CA CYS A 50 1.51 -13.90 -8.39
C CYS A 50 1.85 -14.14 -6.91
N SER A 51 3.14 -14.13 -6.59
CA SER A 51 3.65 -14.47 -5.25
C SER A 51 4.79 -13.53 -4.88
N SER A 52 5.38 -13.72 -3.69
CA SER A 52 6.60 -13.01 -3.30
C SER A 52 7.75 -13.17 -4.29
N ALA A 53 7.77 -14.24 -5.09
CA ALA A 53 8.75 -14.42 -6.17
C ALA A 53 8.66 -13.36 -7.28
N SER A 54 7.54 -12.64 -7.39
CA SER A 54 7.37 -11.49 -8.29
C SER A 54 8.21 -10.28 -7.85
N VAL A 55 8.66 -10.24 -6.60
CA VAL A 55 9.59 -9.21 -6.09
C VAL A 55 11.03 -9.61 -6.41
N GLN A 56 11.44 -9.39 -7.66
CA GLN A 56 12.77 -9.73 -8.15
C GLN A 56 13.80 -8.63 -7.85
N LEU A 57 14.44 -8.71 -6.68
CA LEU A 57 15.49 -7.75 -6.28
C LEU A 57 16.87 -8.06 -6.88
N ILE A 58 17.05 -9.28 -7.39
CA ILE A 58 18.31 -9.74 -7.99
C ILE A 58 18.13 -9.79 -9.50
N ALA A 59 19.10 -9.22 -10.23
CA ALA A 59 19.11 -9.28 -11.68
C ALA A 59 19.25 -10.74 -12.16
N THR A 60 18.39 -11.13 -13.08
CA THR A 60 18.46 -12.43 -13.77
C THR A 60 19.20 -12.25 -15.11
N THR A 61 19.55 -13.35 -15.78
CA THR A 61 20.29 -13.31 -17.07
C THR A 61 19.46 -13.73 -18.28
N GLY A 62 18.19 -14.09 -18.07
CA GLY A 62 17.30 -14.56 -19.14
C GLY A 62 16.79 -13.43 -20.04
N SER A 63 16.62 -13.70 -21.33
CA SER A 63 16.10 -12.73 -22.31
C SER A 63 14.58 -12.78 -22.50
N ALA A 64 13.90 -13.80 -21.98
CA ALA A 64 12.44 -13.88 -21.95
C ALA A 64 11.86 -13.03 -20.79
N PRO A 65 10.65 -12.47 -20.92
CA PRO A 65 9.92 -11.95 -19.77
C PRO A 65 9.69 -13.07 -18.75
N GLN A 66 9.67 -12.72 -17.48
CA GLN A 66 9.71 -13.69 -16.38
C GLN A 66 8.46 -13.61 -15.53
N ASN A 67 8.14 -14.69 -14.81
CA ASN A 67 7.06 -14.73 -13.83
C ASN A 67 5.74 -14.14 -14.36
N LEU A 68 5.36 -14.46 -15.60
CA LEU A 68 4.02 -14.15 -16.08
C LEU A 68 3.00 -14.80 -15.13
N CYS A 69 2.13 -14.00 -14.54
CA CYS A 69 1.17 -14.44 -13.52
C CYS A 69 -0.11 -13.61 -13.53
N VAL A 70 -1.10 -14.07 -12.77
CA VAL A 70 -2.34 -13.35 -12.52
C VAL A 70 -2.35 -12.88 -11.06
N PRO A 71 -2.52 -11.57 -10.78
CA PRO A 71 -2.67 -11.09 -9.41
C PRO A 71 -3.89 -11.70 -8.73
N ALA A 72 -3.84 -11.89 -7.42
CA ALA A 72 -4.94 -12.47 -6.65
C ALA A 72 -6.24 -11.70 -6.91
N GLU A 73 -7.35 -12.43 -7.09
CA GLU A 73 -8.70 -11.88 -7.34
C GLU A 73 -8.87 -11.00 -8.60
N ALA A 74 -7.89 -11.02 -9.53
CA ALA A 74 -7.93 -10.21 -10.75
C ALA A 74 -8.65 -10.87 -11.94
N THR A 75 -9.07 -12.13 -11.81
CA THR A 75 -9.86 -12.85 -12.82
C THR A 75 -11.35 -12.76 -12.54
N GLU A 76 -12.13 -12.41 -13.57
CA GLU A 76 -13.59 -12.48 -13.57
C GLU A 76 -14.10 -13.36 -14.72
N HIS A 77 -15.41 -13.36 -14.92
CA HIS A 77 -16.08 -14.12 -15.97
C HIS A 77 -15.77 -13.63 -17.39
N ASN A 78 -15.40 -12.36 -17.54
CA ASN A 78 -15.18 -11.73 -18.85
C ASN A 78 -13.85 -10.97 -18.97
N LYS A 79 -13.00 -11.01 -17.93
CA LYS A 79 -11.71 -10.32 -17.93
C LYS A 79 -10.68 -11.01 -17.03
N THR A 80 -9.41 -10.74 -17.29
CA THR A 80 -8.30 -11.06 -16.39
C THR A 80 -7.20 -10.00 -16.52
N LEU A 81 -6.44 -9.80 -15.46
CA LEU A 81 -5.21 -9.02 -15.47
C LEU A 81 -4.00 -9.95 -15.57
N LEU A 82 -3.07 -9.64 -16.47
CA LEU A 82 -1.78 -10.30 -16.59
C LEU A 82 -0.67 -9.32 -16.19
N VAL A 83 0.35 -9.82 -15.49
CA VAL A 83 1.53 -9.05 -15.09
C VAL A 83 2.77 -9.94 -15.24
N TRP A 84 3.93 -9.35 -15.45
CA TRP A 84 5.18 -10.10 -15.59
C TRP A 84 6.38 -9.25 -15.17
N ASN A 85 7.43 -9.91 -14.68
CA ASN A 85 8.71 -9.26 -14.51
C ASN A 85 9.40 -9.08 -15.88
N LYS A 86 10.18 -8.01 -15.99
CA LYS A 86 11.05 -7.77 -17.14
C LYS A 86 12.02 -8.93 -17.37
N PRO A 87 12.51 -9.14 -18.60
CA PRO A 87 13.69 -9.96 -18.83
C PRO A 87 14.88 -9.48 -17.99
N GLY A 88 15.85 -10.36 -17.76
CA GLY A 88 17.10 -10.00 -17.10
C GLY A 88 17.97 -9.02 -17.91
N VAL A 89 17.85 -9.08 -19.23
CA VAL A 89 18.46 -8.15 -20.19
C VAL A 89 17.35 -7.47 -20.98
N TYR A 90 17.17 -6.16 -20.77
CA TYR A 90 16.02 -5.40 -21.29
C TYR A 90 16.38 -4.03 -21.87
N ASP A 91 17.66 -3.69 -22.04
CA ASP A 91 18.10 -2.37 -22.51
C ASP A 91 17.62 -2.03 -23.94
N ASP A 92 17.34 -3.06 -24.74
CA ASP A 92 16.81 -2.96 -26.10
C ASP A 92 15.30 -3.24 -26.19
N VAL A 93 14.63 -3.61 -25.09
CA VAL A 93 13.18 -3.81 -25.04
C VAL A 93 12.48 -2.45 -24.97
N VAL A 94 11.44 -2.27 -25.77
CA VAL A 94 10.69 -1.00 -25.89
C VAL A 94 9.20 -1.13 -25.62
N ASP A 95 8.65 -2.34 -25.63
CA ASP A 95 7.25 -2.67 -25.32
C ASP A 95 7.15 -4.20 -25.11
N TYR A 96 5.97 -4.72 -24.85
CA TYR A 96 5.68 -6.14 -24.73
C TYR A 96 4.48 -6.53 -25.57
N ARG A 97 4.49 -7.73 -26.17
CA ARG A 97 3.33 -8.29 -26.87
C ARG A 97 2.74 -9.43 -26.07
N VAL A 98 1.42 -9.39 -25.87
CA VAL A 98 0.66 -10.46 -25.23
C VAL A 98 0.00 -11.32 -26.29
N TYR A 99 0.01 -12.63 -26.05
CA TYR A 99 -0.61 -13.64 -26.88
C TYR A 99 -1.71 -14.37 -26.12
N ILE A 100 -2.82 -14.68 -26.80
CA ILE A 100 -3.91 -15.52 -26.31
C ILE A 100 -4.05 -16.74 -27.21
N ASN A 101 -3.95 -17.95 -26.66
CA ASN A 101 -3.96 -19.21 -27.41
C ASN A 101 -2.98 -19.22 -28.60
N GLY A 102 -1.81 -18.61 -28.41
CA GLY A 102 -0.77 -18.46 -29.44
C GLY A 102 -1.02 -17.39 -30.50
N GLN A 103 -2.13 -16.66 -30.44
CA GLN A 103 -2.43 -15.54 -31.35
C GLN A 103 -2.10 -14.20 -30.69
N PRO A 104 -1.50 -13.24 -31.42
CA PRO A 104 -1.17 -11.94 -30.86
C PRO A 104 -2.46 -11.17 -30.51
N LEU A 105 -2.53 -10.67 -29.28
CA LEU A 105 -3.68 -9.93 -28.78
C LEU A 105 -3.47 -8.40 -28.89
N GLY A 106 -2.26 -7.93 -28.57
CA GLY A 106 -1.92 -6.51 -28.58
C GLY A 106 -0.61 -6.24 -27.85
N THR A 107 -0.22 -4.97 -27.76
CA THR A 107 0.94 -4.55 -26.96
C THR A 107 0.54 -3.96 -25.61
N ALA A 108 1.46 -3.96 -24.65
CA ALA A 108 1.21 -3.51 -23.29
C ALA A 108 0.96 -1.99 -23.21
N GLU A 109 1.76 -1.17 -23.90
CA GLU A 109 1.57 0.29 -23.94
C GLU A 109 0.21 0.67 -24.54
N GLU A 110 -0.23 -0.01 -25.61
CA GLU A 110 -1.55 0.24 -26.23
C GLU A 110 -2.71 -0.21 -25.34
N ASN A 111 -2.54 -1.30 -24.61
CA ASN A 111 -3.51 -1.74 -23.62
C ASN A 111 -3.62 -0.76 -22.44
N ALA A 112 -2.47 -0.24 -21.98
CA ALA A 112 -2.41 0.71 -20.86
C ALA A 112 -3.18 2.00 -21.17
N LYS A 113 -3.15 2.51 -22.41
CA LYS A 113 -3.93 3.69 -22.83
C LYS A 113 -5.45 3.54 -22.62
N THR A 114 -5.95 2.31 -22.59
CA THR A 114 -7.37 2.02 -22.40
C THR A 114 -7.71 1.68 -20.94
N HIS A 115 -6.77 1.10 -20.20
CA HIS A 115 -7.04 0.45 -18.91
C HIS A 115 -6.29 1.05 -17.72
N SER A 116 -5.33 1.95 -17.93
CA SER A 116 -4.54 2.57 -16.87
C SER A 116 -4.81 4.08 -16.81
N PRO A 117 -5.36 4.61 -15.70
CA PRO A 117 -5.48 6.06 -15.53
C PRO A 117 -4.13 6.76 -15.37
N ALA A 118 -3.03 6.03 -15.08
CA ALA A 118 -1.70 6.60 -15.04
C ALA A 118 -1.12 6.88 -16.44
N GLN A 119 -1.54 6.11 -17.46
CA GLN A 119 -0.88 6.12 -18.77
C GLN A 119 -0.96 7.48 -19.47
N GLU A 120 -2.11 8.17 -19.38
CA GLU A 120 -2.26 9.51 -19.98
C GLU A 120 -1.22 10.50 -19.44
N TYR A 121 -0.92 10.41 -18.15
CA TYR A 121 0.05 11.28 -17.47
C TYR A 121 1.49 10.85 -17.77
N ILE A 122 1.76 9.54 -17.84
CA ILE A 122 3.06 8.99 -18.26
C ILE A 122 3.38 9.45 -19.69
N ASP A 123 2.40 9.38 -20.61
CA ASP A 123 2.57 9.83 -21.99
C ASP A 123 2.79 11.35 -22.06
N ALA A 124 2.05 12.15 -21.28
CA ALA A 124 2.26 13.60 -21.18
C ALA A 124 3.66 13.95 -20.65
N PHE A 125 4.14 13.23 -19.63
CA PHE A 125 5.49 13.37 -19.09
C PHE A 125 6.56 13.05 -20.15
N ARG A 126 6.43 11.91 -20.84
CA ARG A 126 7.34 11.50 -21.93
C ARG A 126 7.34 12.51 -23.07
N ALA A 127 6.18 13.07 -23.43
CA ALA A 127 6.08 14.10 -24.47
C ALA A 127 6.77 15.42 -24.09
N ALA A 128 6.87 15.73 -22.78
CA ALA A 128 7.60 16.89 -22.29
C ALA A 128 9.12 16.71 -22.32
N ASP A 129 9.64 15.47 -22.34
CA ASP A 129 11.07 15.13 -22.34
C ASP A 129 11.71 15.23 -23.75
N ARG A 130 11.84 16.46 -24.25
CA ARG A 130 12.28 16.71 -25.64
C ARG A 130 13.71 16.31 -25.96
N ASP A 131 14.59 16.28 -24.98
CA ASP A 131 16.00 15.91 -25.14
C ASP A 131 16.30 14.46 -24.74
N GLY A 132 15.28 13.69 -24.36
CA GLY A 132 15.40 12.27 -24.01
C GLY A 132 16.26 12.04 -22.77
N PHE A 133 16.15 12.94 -21.78
CA PHE A 133 16.92 12.87 -20.55
C PHE A 133 16.39 11.80 -19.58
N HIS A 134 15.08 11.57 -19.58
CA HIS A 134 14.46 10.73 -18.57
C HIS A 134 14.63 9.24 -18.84
N ALA A 135 14.76 8.48 -17.75
CA ALA A 135 14.73 7.03 -17.78
C ALA A 135 13.41 6.56 -18.40
N LYS A 136 13.48 5.59 -19.32
CA LYS A 136 12.29 5.04 -19.97
C LYS A 136 11.63 4.03 -19.05
N THR A 137 10.38 4.27 -18.72
CA THR A 137 9.48 3.30 -18.10
C THR A 137 8.87 2.40 -19.17
N LEU A 138 8.50 1.17 -18.83
CA LEU A 138 7.81 0.23 -19.72
C LEU A 138 6.57 -0.35 -19.04
N ALA A 139 5.42 -0.32 -19.71
CA ALA A 139 4.25 -1.04 -19.24
C ALA A 139 4.48 -2.56 -19.25
N HIS A 140 4.42 -3.21 -18.08
CA HIS A 140 4.52 -4.66 -17.94
C HIS A 140 3.29 -5.31 -17.27
N ASN A 141 2.10 -4.85 -17.68
CA ASN A 141 0.80 -5.47 -17.40
C ASN A 141 -0.09 -5.46 -18.65
N PHE A 142 -1.14 -6.28 -18.64
CA PHE A 142 -2.14 -6.31 -19.70
C PHE A 142 -3.51 -6.75 -19.16
N THR A 143 -4.53 -5.91 -19.34
CA THR A 143 -5.92 -6.26 -19.02
C THR A 143 -6.58 -6.87 -20.25
N VAL A 144 -6.92 -8.15 -20.16
CA VAL A 144 -7.65 -8.88 -21.21
C VAL A 144 -9.14 -8.79 -20.90
N THR A 145 -9.94 -8.32 -21.86
CA THR A 145 -11.40 -8.20 -21.73
C THR A 145 -12.11 -8.98 -22.85
N GLY A 146 -13.44 -9.12 -22.75
CA GLY A 146 -14.24 -9.83 -23.75
C GLY A 146 -14.09 -11.35 -23.71
N LEU A 147 -13.63 -11.89 -22.58
CA LEU A 147 -13.53 -13.33 -22.37
C LEU A 147 -14.93 -13.94 -22.12
N ALA A 148 -15.07 -15.23 -22.36
CA ALA A 148 -16.29 -15.98 -22.09
C ALA A 148 -16.23 -16.59 -20.67
N PRO A 149 -17.35 -16.61 -19.92
CA PRO A 149 -17.39 -17.21 -18.58
C PRO A 149 -16.97 -18.68 -18.59
N ARG A 150 -16.37 -19.14 -17.49
CA ARG A 150 -15.92 -20.54 -17.31
C ARG A 150 -15.08 -21.10 -18.47
N THR A 151 -14.36 -20.23 -19.17
CA THR A 151 -13.52 -20.61 -20.32
C THR A 151 -12.05 -20.52 -19.95
N THR A 152 -11.28 -21.51 -20.41
CA THR A 152 -9.84 -21.60 -20.23
C THR A 152 -9.11 -21.01 -21.43
N TYR A 153 -8.11 -20.17 -21.15
CA TYR A 153 -7.25 -19.53 -22.13
C TYR A 153 -5.78 -19.78 -21.76
N GLN A 154 -4.91 -19.81 -22.77
CA GLN A 154 -3.47 -19.76 -22.56
C GLN A 154 -2.94 -18.36 -22.89
N PHE A 155 -2.10 -17.81 -22.02
CA PHE A 155 -1.48 -16.51 -22.21
C PHE A 155 0.03 -16.62 -22.18
N SER A 156 0.72 -15.91 -23.06
CA SER A 156 2.17 -15.74 -23.01
C SER A 156 2.55 -14.31 -23.39
N VAL A 157 3.77 -13.91 -23.04
CA VAL A 157 4.29 -12.57 -23.34
C VAL A 157 5.70 -12.66 -23.95
N THR A 158 6.00 -11.73 -24.85
CA THR A 158 7.35 -11.48 -25.38
C THR A 158 7.70 -10.00 -25.20
N GLY A 159 8.99 -9.68 -25.11
CA GLY A 159 9.46 -8.30 -25.21
C GLY A 159 9.63 -7.92 -26.68
N ILE A 160 9.21 -6.72 -27.06
CA ILE A 160 9.45 -6.13 -28.38
C ILE A 160 10.76 -5.33 -28.30
N ARG A 161 11.71 -5.60 -29.20
CA ARG A 161 13.00 -4.90 -29.26
C ARG A 161 12.95 -3.66 -30.13
N LYS A 162 13.94 -2.78 -29.97
CA LYS A 162 14.16 -1.57 -30.79
C LYS A 162 14.19 -1.83 -32.29
N ASP A 163 14.67 -3.01 -32.71
CA ASP A 163 14.73 -3.41 -34.13
C ASP A 163 13.43 -4.03 -34.65
N GLY A 164 12.40 -4.13 -33.80
CA GLY A 164 11.10 -4.72 -34.11
C GLY A 164 11.02 -6.24 -33.92
N THR A 165 12.12 -6.92 -33.58
CA THR A 165 12.10 -8.35 -33.27
C THR A 165 11.57 -8.63 -31.85
N GLU A 166 11.17 -9.87 -31.57
CA GLU A 166 10.66 -10.25 -30.26
C GLU A 166 11.65 -11.14 -29.49
N THR A 167 11.68 -10.98 -28.17
CA THR A 167 12.42 -11.85 -27.27
C THR A 167 11.82 -13.26 -27.23
N PRO A 168 12.52 -14.27 -26.69
CA PRO A 168 11.88 -15.55 -26.40
C PRO A 168 10.66 -15.36 -25.51
N SER A 169 9.64 -16.19 -25.72
CA SER A 169 8.41 -16.14 -24.93
C SER A 169 8.66 -16.48 -23.46
N SER A 170 7.88 -15.87 -22.58
CA SER A 170 7.77 -16.25 -21.16
C SER A 170 7.39 -17.72 -20.94
N GLY A 171 6.88 -18.40 -21.96
CA GLY A 171 6.11 -19.64 -21.82
C GLY A 171 4.64 -19.33 -21.49
N PRO A 172 3.71 -20.24 -21.84
CA PRO A 172 2.30 -20.01 -21.60
C PRO A 172 1.92 -20.28 -20.14
N ILE A 173 1.04 -19.44 -19.61
CA ILE A 173 0.24 -19.72 -18.42
C ILE A 173 -1.19 -20.09 -18.84
N THR A 174 -1.88 -20.89 -18.04
CA THR A 174 -3.29 -21.21 -18.26
C THR A 174 -4.14 -20.39 -17.30
N VAL A 175 -5.22 -19.76 -17.78
CA VAL A 175 -6.15 -18.99 -16.95
C VAL A 175 -7.57 -19.39 -17.26
N THR A 176 -8.36 -19.67 -16.23
CA THR A 176 -9.79 -19.98 -16.36
C THR A 176 -10.63 -18.87 -15.74
N THR A 177 -11.48 -18.24 -16.56
CA THR A 177 -12.42 -17.21 -16.09
C THR A 177 -13.45 -17.75 -15.11
N THR A 178 -13.95 -16.90 -14.21
CA THR A 178 -14.95 -17.30 -13.21
C THR A 178 -16.33 -17.52 -13.85
N PRO A 179 -17.31 -18.13 -13.15
CA PRO A 179 -18.72 -17.94 -13.48
C PRO A 179 -19.11 -16.46 -13.41
N GLU A 180 -20.21 -16.10 -14.09
CA GLU A 180 -20.92 -14.85 -13.82
C GLU A 180 -21.35 -14.79 -12.35
N ARG A 181 -21.17 -13.62 -11.75
CA ARG A 181 -21.42 -13.36 -10.33
C ARG A 181 -22.86 -12.92 -10.14
N HIS A 182 -23.52 -13.40 -9.08
CA HIS A 182 -24.84 -12.91 -8.70
C HIS A 182 -24.75 -11.43 -8.30
N ARG A 183 -25.61 -10.58 -8.87
CA ARG A 183 -25.55 -9.11 -8.66
C ARG A 183 -26.70 -8.61 -7.79
N VAL A 184 -26.36 -7.79 -6.80
CA VAL A 184 -27.28 -7.16 -5.83
C VAL A 184 -27.18 -5.64 -5.99
N ASN A 185 -28.17 -5.02 -6.62
CA ASN A 185 -28.20 -3.56 -6.80
C ASN A 185 -28.81 -2.87 -5.58
N ILE A 186 -28.11 -1.91 -4.96
CA ILE A 186 -28.58 -1.20 -3.76
C ILE A 186 -29.84 -0.35 -3.98
N ALA A 187 -30.13 0.05 -5.23
CA ALA A 187 -31.33 0.80 -5.59
C ALA A 187 -32.56 -0.11 -5.78
N HIS A 188 -32.39 -1.44 -5.75
CA HIS A 188 -33.50 -2.38 -5.87
C HIS A 188 -34.55 -2.15 -4.77
N PRO A 189 -35.87 -2.35 -5.02
CA PRO A 189 -36.94 -2.11 -4.04
C PRO A 189 -36.81 -2.84 -2.71
N ALA A 190 -35.97 -3.88 -2.62
CA ALA A 190 -35.67 -4.61 -1.39
C ALA A 190 -34.74 -3.84 -0.41
N TYR A 191 -33.93 -2.91 -0.93
CA TYR A 191 -32.94 -2.13 -0.18
C TYR A 191 -33.26 -0.64 -0.17
N LYS A 192 -33.75 -0.10 -1.30
CA LYS A 192 -34.25 1.29 -1.46
C LYS A 192 -33.19 2.36 -1.11
N ALA A 193 -31.93 2.14 -1.48
CA ALA A 193 -30.94 3.20 -1.38
C ALA A 193 -31.29 4.34 -2.36
N VAL A 194 -31.17 5.59 -1.91
CA VAL A 194 -31.52 6.81 -2.66
C VAL A 194 -30.26 7.62 -2.92
N GLY A 195 -29.94 7.84 -4.20
CA GLY A 195 -28.73 8.51 -4.66
C GLY A 195 -28.83 10.04 -4.75
N ASP A 196 -29.47 10.69 -3.78
CA ASP A 196 -29.78 12.14 -3.77
C ASP A 196 -28.73 13.00 -3.02
N GLY A 197 -27.69 12.39 -2.46
CA GLY A 197 -26.65 13.03 -1.65
C GLY A 197 -27.08 13.45 -0.23
N GLN A 198 -28.33 13.20 0.16
CA GLN A 198 -28.92 13.68 1.41
C GLN A 198 -29.43 12.54 2.28
N THR A 199 -30.14 11.58 1.68
CA THR A 199 -30.67 10.40 2.37
C THR A 199 -29.52 9.56 2.91
N LEU A 200 -29.55 9.24 4.21
CA LEU A 200 -28.57 8.34 4.81
C LEU A 200 -28.87 6.89 4.42
N ASN A 201 -27.97 6.30 3.64
CA ASN A 201 -28.15 4.98 3.03
C ASN A 201 -27.46 3.84 3.79
N THR A 202 -26.84 4.10 4.95
CA THR A 202 -26.02 3.11 5.69
C THR A 202 -26.74 1.78 5.87
N LYS A 203 -28.00 1.82 6.35
CA LYS A 203 -28.80 0.60 6.57
C LYS A 203 -29.19 -0.10 5.26
N ALA A 204 -29.48 0.66 4.21
CA ALA A 204 -29.88 0.11 2.91
C ALA A 204 -28.69 -0.61 2.23
N ILE A 205 -27.52 0.05 2.22
CA ILE A 205 -26.30 -0.49 1.62
C ILE A 205 -25.78 -1.67 2.44
N GLN A 206 -25.72 -1.55 3.78
CA GLN A 206 -25.29 -2.66 4.63
C GLN A 206 -26.21 -3.88 4.46
N LYS A 207 -27.52 -3.69 4.34
CA LYS A 207 -28.45 -4.79 4.07
C LYS A 207 -28.17 -5.48 2.72
N ALA A 208 -27.78 -4.72 1.69
CA ALA A 208 -27.40 -5.29 0.39
C ALA A 208 -26.11 -6.11 0.50
N ILE A 209 -25.10 -5.60 1.21
CA ILE A 209 -23.88 -6.32 1.57
C ILE A 209 -24.22 -7.61 2.32
N ASP A 210 -25.03 -7.52 3.37
CA ASP A 210 -25.39 -8.67 4.21
C ASP A 210 -26.21 -9.74 3.48
N THR A 211 -26.90 -9.37 2.39
CA THR A 211 -27.64 -10.31 1.54
C THR A 211 -26.75 -11.00 0.51
N CYS A 212 -25.60 -10.39 0.19
CA CYS A 212 -24.63 -10.89 -0.78
C CYS A 212 -23.85 -12.06 -0.17
N ARG A 213 -24.46 -13.26 -0.08
CA ARG A 213 -23.83 -14.44 0.56
C ARG A 213 -23.45 -15.57 -0.41
N THR A 214 -23.85 -15.47 -1.68
CA THR A 214 -23.37 -16.43 -2.68
C THR A 214 -21.88 -16.15 -2.93
N PRO A 215 -20.99 -17.15 -2.83
CA PRO A 215 -19.57 -16.93 -3.06
C PRO A 215 -19.31 -16.21 -4.38
N GLY A 216 -18.58 -15.09 -4.29
CA GLY A 216 -18.26 -14.24 -5.43
C GLY A 216 -19.34 -13.24 -5.83
N CYS A 217 -20.44 -13.08 -5.08
CA CYS A 217 -21.51 -12.13 -5.42
C CYS A 217 -20.99 -10.68 -5.53
N THR A 218 -21.75 -9.82 -6.22
CA THR A 218 -21.40 -8.43 -6.48
C THR A 218 -22.51 -7.50 -5.99
N VAL A 219 -22.22 -6.64 -5.00
CA VAL A 219 -23.06 -5.50 -4.65
C VAL A 219 -22.76 -4.35 -5.60
N VAL A 220 -23.78 -3.84 -6.29
CA VAL A 220 -23.64 -2.76 -7.27
C VAL A 220 -24.19 -1.46 -6.68
N VAL A 221 -23.32 -0.44 -6.62
CA VAL A 221 -23.67 0.96 -6.38
C VAL A 221 -23.83 1.63 -7.76
N PRO A 222 -25.07 1.93 -8.20
CA PRO A 222 -25.30 2.56 -9.50
C PRO A 222 -24.91 4.03 -9.48
N ALA A 223 -25.03 4.71 -10.63
CA ALA A 223 -24.86 6.16 -10.70
C ALA A 223 -25.79 6.90 -9.72
N GLY A 224 -25.26 7.95 -9.09
CA GLY A 224 -25.92 8.72 -8.03
C GLY A 224 -25.02 8.94 -6.81
N THR A 225 -25.40 9.86 -5.94
CA THR A 225 -24.64 10.17 -4.72
C THR A 225 -25.33 9.57 -3.50
N PHE A 226 -24.71 8.59 -2.86
CA PHE A 226 -25.29 7.88 -1.74
C PHE A 226 -24.56 8.29 -0.45
N LYS A 227 -25.17 9.16 0.35
CA LYS A 227 -24.62 9.51 1.67
C LYS A 227 -24.68 8.29 2.59
N THR A 228 -23.59 7.94 3.26
CA THR A 228 -23.52 6.76 4.14
C THR A 228 -22.50 6.95 5.26
N GLY A 229 -22.79 6.31 6.40
CA GLY A 229 -21.80 6.05 7.46
C GLY A 229 -20.91 4.86 7.13
N ALA A 230 -20.20 4.36 8.15
CA ALA A 230 -19.34 3.19 8.03
C ALA A 230 -20.08 1.95 7.52
N LEU A 231 -19.50 1.30 6.50
CA LEU A 231 -19.96 0.03 5.92
C LEU A 231 -18.93 -1.07 6.20
N PHE A 232 -19.41 -2.29 6.40
CA PHE A 232 -18.60 -3.46 6.76
C PHE A 232 -18.77 -4.55 5.72
N LEU A 233 -17.68 -4.85 5.01
CA LEU A 233 -17.61 -5.92 4.00
C LEU A 233 -17.23 -7.25 4.66
N HIS A 234 -17.36 -8.34 3.92
CA HIS A 234 -17.05 -9.70 4.37
C HIS A 234 -16.39 -10.51 3.25
N SER A 235 -16.04 -11.77 3.52
CA SER A 235 -15.40 -12.64 2.51
C SER A 235 -16.23 -12.86 1.25
N ASP A 236 -15.54 -13.19 0.16
CA ASP A 236 -16.10 -13.72 -1.09
C ASP A 236 -17.13 -12.79 -1.73
N MET A 237 -16.86 -11.49 -1.75
CA MET A 237 -17.75 -10.49 -2.34
C MET A 237 -17.02 -9.45 -3.17
N THR A 238 -17.77 -8.79 -4.05
CA THR A 238 -17.34 -7.59 -4.77
C THR A 238 -18.28 -6.43 -4.44
N LEU A 239 -17.73 -5.27 -4.08
CA LEU A 239 -18.45 -4.00 -4.10
C LEU A 239 -18.07 -3.26 -5.40
N GLU A 240 -19.00 -3.14 -6.32
CA GLU A 240 -18.81 -2.46 -7.61
C GLU A 240 -19.43 -1.06 -7.57
N LEU A 241 -18.60 -0.03 -7.71
CA LEU A 241 -19.04 1.35 -7.86
C LEU A 241 -19.08 1.69 -9.36
N ALA A 242 -20.28 1.72 -9.92
CA ALA A 242 -20.47 2.03 -11.33
C ALA A 242 -19.95 3.44 -11.67
N GLU A 243 -19.71 3.69 -12.95
CA GLU A 243 -19.41 5.04 -13.43
C GLU A 243 -20.53 6.02 -13.03
N GLY A 244 -20.15 7.17 -12.46
CA GLY A 244 -21.09 8.15 -11.90
C GLY A 244 -21.64 7.82 -10.51
N ALA A 245 -21.24 6.71 -9.89
CA ALA A 245 -21.56 6.41 -8.49
C ALA A 245 -20.65 7.21 -7.55
N ARG A 246 -21.20 7.76 -6.47
CA ARG A 246 -20.45 8.38 -5.38
C ARG A 246 -20.94 7.86 -4.04
N LEU A 247 -20.10 7.15 -3.30
CA LEU A 247 -20.32 6.91 -1.87
C LEU A 247 -19.80 8.12 -1.10
N LEU A 248 -20.71 8.92 -0.55
CA LEU A 248 -20.38 10.14 0.17
C LEU A 248 -20.41 9.88 1.68
N GLY A 249 -19.32 10.17 2.38
CA GLY A 249 -19.24 10.07 3.83
C GLY A 249 -20.28 10.95 4.52
N SER A 250 -20.95 10.40 5.53
CA SER A 250 -21.76 11.19 6.44
C SER A 250 -20.88 12.21 7.17
N ASP A 251 -21.41 13.39 7.44
CA ASP A 251 -20.76 14.45 8.22
C ASP A 251 -21.01 14.32 9.73
N ARG A 252 -21.65 13.21 10.16
CA ARG A 252 -22.08 12.97 11.52
C ARG A 252 -21.18 11.93 12.23
N PRO A 253 -20.53 12.25 13.36
CA PRO A 253 -19.64 11.33 14.06
C PRO A 253 -20.32 10.02 14.50
N GLU A 254 -21.61 10.04 14.83
CA GLU A 254 -22.36 8.86 15.26
C GLU A 254 -22.55 7.81 14.16
N ASP A 255 -22.36 8.19 12.89
CA ASP A 255 -22.36 7.26 11.75
C ASP A 255 -21.03 6.48 11.62
N TYR A 256 -20.04 6.80 12.47
CA TYR A 256 -18.73 6.14 12.61
C TYR A 256 -18.48 5.73 14.07
N PRO A 257 -19.31 4.82 14.61
CA PRO A 257 -19.28 4.46 16.03
C PRO A 257 -17.93 3.89 16.47
N LEU A 258 -17.33 4.47 17.52
CA LEU A 258 -16.02 4.05 18.04
C LEU A 258 -16.03 2.59 18.50
N GLU A 259 -17.16 2.08 18.97
CA GLU A 259 -17.34 0.68 19.36
C GLU A 259 -17.30 -0.32 18.20
N LYS A 260 -17.22 0.16 16.96
CA LYS A 260 -16.93 -0.63 15.75
C LYS A 260 -15.60 -0.25 15.09
N GLY A 261 -14.81 0.55 15.79
CA GLY A 261 -13.51 1.03 15.35
C GLY A 261 -12.41 -0.01 15.47
N TYR A 262 -11.15 0.39 15.43
CA TYR A 262 -10.00 -0.52 15.43
C TYR A 262 -8.79 0.03 16.16
N TYR A 263 -7.90 -0.85 16.61
CA TYR A 263 -6.57 -0.52 17.10
C TYR A 263 -5.55 -0.64 15.96
N LEU A 264 -4.68 0.37 15.80
CA LEU A 264 -3.69 0.36 14.72
C LEU A 264 -2.71 -0.80 14.86
N TYR A 265 -2.28 -1.10 16.09
CA TYR A 265 -1.39 -2.22 16.42
C TYR A 265 -2.06 -3.18 17.43
N PRO A 266 -1.65 -4.47 17.48
CA PRO A 266 -2.13 -5.40 18.50
C PRO A 266 -1.70 -4.92 19.89
N VAL A 267 -2.57 -5.09 20.89
CA VAL A 267 -2.28 -4.79 22.29
C VAL A 267 -1.62 -6.03 22.92
N PRO A 268 -0.39 -5.93 23.47
CA PRO A 268 0.28 -7.07 24.09
C PRO A 268 -0.53 -7.66 25.27
N ASP A 269 -0.34 -8.94 25.57
CA ASP A 269 -0.95 -9.64 26.71
C ASP A 269 0.15 -10.31 27.58
N PRO A 270 0.32 -9.93 28.87
CA PRO A 270 -0.42 -8.88 29.58
C PRO A 270 -0.17 -7.48 28.97
N ALA A 271 -1.18 -6.62 29.11
CA ALA A 271 -1.08 -5.23 28.63
C ALA A 271 0.10 -4.51 29.30
N PRO A 272 0.95 -3.79 28.54
CA PRO A 272 2.03 -3.01 29.10
C PRO A 272 1.52 -1.88 30.00
N GLU A 273 2.41 -1.34 30.83
CA GLU A 273 2.13 -0.11 31.57
C GLU A 273 1.86 1.06 30.62
N GLU A 274 1.04 1.99 31.09
CA GLU A 274 0.54 3.15 30.34
C GLU A 274 1.67 4.02 29.75
N THR A 275 2.77 4.17 30.48
CA THR A 275 3.95 4.94 30.05
C THR A 275 4.79 4.23 28.98
N GLU A 276 4.52 2.95 28.68
CA GLU A 276 5.33 2.12 27.80
C GLU A 276 4.69 1.87 26.43
N TYR A 277 3.37 1.99 26.30
CA TYR A 277 2.63 1.62 25.09
C TYR A 277 1.43 2.54 24.85
N ARG A 278 1.50 3.33 23.77
CA ARG A 278 0.42 4.22 23.35
C ARG A 278 -0.30 3.64 22.14
N ASN A 279 -1.54 3.23 22.33
CA ASN A 279 -2.41 2.78 21.25
C ASN A 279 -3.84 3.23 21.55
N PHE A 280 -4.51 3.73 20.53
CA PHE A 280 -5.83 4.34 20.63
C PHE A 280 -6.79 3.56 19.75
N ARG A 281 -8.00 3.33 20.24
CA ARG A 281 -9.07 2.87 19.40
C ARG A 281 -9.47 4.02 18.47
N ARG A 282 -9.36 3.82 17.17
CA ARG A 282 -9.75 4.76 16.12
C ARG A 282 -11.18 4.45 15.65
N PRO A 283 -11.98 5.44 15.20
CA PRO A 283 -13.29 5.17 14.63
C PRO A 283 -13.18 4.31 13.36
N PRO A 284 -14.25 3.60 12.95
CA PRO A 284 -14.25 2.90 11.68
C PRO A 284 -14.10 3.89 10.51
N SER A 285 -13.61 3.39 9.40
CA SER A 285 -13.51 4.10 8.12
C SER A 285 -14.85 4.13 7.39
N LEU A 286 -14.92 4.75 6.21
CA LEU A 286 -16.13 4.68 5.38
C LEU A 286 -16.38 3.26 4.86
N LEU A 287 -15.34 2.57 4.38
CA LEU A 287 -15.37 1.15 4.03
C LEU A 287 -14.43 0.34 4.94
N ASN A 288 -14.93 -0.79 5.44
CA ASN A 288 -14.23 -1.57 6.47
C ASN A 288 -14.24 -3.06 6.15
N VAL A 289 -13.11 -3.72 6.41
CA VAL A 289 -13.06 -5.10 6.87
C VAL A 289 -12.26 -5.08 8.16
N LEU A 290 -12.92 -5.39 9.28
CA LEU A 290 -12.31 -5.32 10.61
C LEU A 290 -12.60 -6.62 11.38
N PRO A 291 -11.65 -7.11 12.18
CA PRO A 291 -11.87 -8.25 13.06
C PRO A 291 -12.88 -7.93 14.16
N ALA A 292 -13.55 -8.97 14.67
CA ALA A 292 -14.56 -8.83 15.72
C ALA A 292 -14.01 -8.26 17.04
N ASP A 293 -12.72 -8.47 17.32
CA ASP A 293 -12.04 -7.94 18.50
C ASP A 293 -11.44 -6.55 18.28
N ASN A 294 -11.69 -5.94 17.11
CA ASN A 294 -11.20 -4.62 16.71
C ASN A 294 -9.68 -4.52 16.53
N GLY A 295 -9.01 -5.64 16.25
CA GLY A 295 -7.58 -5.69 15.97
C GLY A 295 -6.76 -5.62 17.25
N ARG A 296 -7.36 -6.06 18.36
CA ARG A 296 -6.72 -6.03 19.68
C ARG A 296 -5.73 -7.18 19.82
N SER A 297 -6.07 -8.38 19.38
CA SER A 297 -5.19 -9.56 19.39
C SER A 297 -4.35 -9.65 18.11
N ALA A 298 -3.19 -10.31 18.18
CA ALA A 298 -2.40 -10.62 17.00
C ALA A 298 -3.04 -11.74 16.18
N GLU A 299 -3.60 -12.75 16.86
CA GLU A 299 -4.23 -13.91 16.26
C GLU A 299 -5.45 -13.55 15.42
N GLY A 300 -6.26 -12.59 15.89
CA GLY A 300 -7.43 -12.08 15.16
C GLY A 300 -7.07 -11.24 13.92
N ARG A 301 -5.79 -10.93 13.70
CA ARG A 301 -5.29 -10.10 12.60
C ARG A 301 -4.50 -10.90 11.58
N GLU A 302 -4.26 -12.19 11.79
CA GLU A 302 -3.56 -13.01 10.81
C GLU A 302 -4.24 -12.94 9.44
N PRO A 303 -3.48 -12.89 8.34
CA PRO A 303 -4.05 -12.82 7.01
C PRO A 303 -5.08 -13.94 6.76
N GLY A 304 -6.27 -13.56 6.30
CA GLY A 304 -7.35 -14.48 6.01
C GLY A 304 -8.16 -14.92 7.24
N ALA A 305 -7.78 -14.51 8.45
CA ALA A 305 -8.54 -14.77 9.67
C ALA A 305 -9.83 -13.93 9.73
N VAL A 306 -9.85 -12.77 9.07
CA VAL A 306 -10.99 -11.84 9.07
C VAL A 306 -11.84 -12.01 7.84
N ALA A 307 -11.23 -11.89 6.66
CA ALA A 307 -11.93 -12.08 5.40
C ALA A 307 -10.99 -12.61 4.30
N LYS A 308 -11.58 -13.26 3.30
CA LYS A 308 -10.88 -13.68 2.08
C LYS A 308 -11.59 -13.16 0.83
N ASN A 309 -10.85 -12.94 -0.24
CA ASN A 309 -11.41 -12.68 -1.58
C ASN A 309 -12.36 -11.48 -1.60
N VAL A 310 -11.88 -10.34 -1.09
CA VAL A 310 -12.65 -9.08 -1.01
C VAL A 310 -12.26 -8.19 -2.17
N ARG A 311 -13.24 -7.76 -2.96
CA ARG A 311 -12.99 -6.93 -4.14
C ARG A 311 -13.77 -5.63 -4.09
N ILE A 312 -13.14 -4.53 -4.47
CA ILE A 312 -13.82 -3.24 -4.67
C ILE A 312 -13.40 -2.72 -6.04
N THR A 313 -14.36 -2.55 -6.93
CA THR A 313 -14.09 -2.34 -8.35
C THR A 313 -14.98 -1.26 -8.95
N GLY A 314 -14.67 -0.81 -10.17
CA GLY A 314 -15.51 0.06 -10.96
C GLY A 314 -14.85 1.40 -11.23
N LYS A 315 -15.65 2.44 -11.53
CA LYS A 315 -15.16 3.79 -11.88
C LYS A 315 -15.80 4.89 -11.01
N GLY A 316 -16.56 4.52 -9.99
CA GLY A 316 -17.16 5.46 -9.07
C GLY A 316 -16.18 5.99 -8.03
N VAL A 317 -16.68 6.89 -7.20
CA VAL A 317 -15.92 7.65 -6.21
C VAL A 317 -16.30 7.20 -4.80
N VAL A 318 -15.30 6.96 -3.95
CA VAL A 318 -15.45 6.89 -2.50
C VAL A 318 -14.96 8.22 -1.93
N ASP A 319 -15.88 9.05 -1.47
CA ASP A 319 -15.64 10.41 -0.99
C ASP A 319 -15.83 10.46 0.52
N GLY A 320 -14.76 10.73 1.27
CA GLY A 320 -14.78 10.72 2.73
C GLY A 320 -15.49 11.90 3.37
N ASN A 321 -15.85 12.94 2.60
CA ASN A 321 -16.45 14.16 3.11
C ASN A 321 -15.65 14.79 4.27
N GLY A 322 -14.32 14.70 4.21
CA GLY A 322 -13.42 15.09 5.29
C GLY A 322 -13.25 16.59 5.43
N TRP A 323 -13.04 17.28 4.31
CA TRP A 323 -12.51 18.65 4.26
C TRP A 323 -13.23 19.54 3.26
N LYS A 324 -13.17 20.84 3.55
CA LYS A 324 -13.56 21.88 2.59
C LYS A 324 -12.54 21.96 1.44
N ARG A 325 -12.99 22.51 0.32
CA ARG A 325 -12.10 22.85 -0.80
C ARG A 325 -11.38 24.18 -0.55
N THR A 326 -10.26 24.39 -1.24
CA THR A 326 -9.66 25.73 -1.34
C THR A 326 -10.63 26.71 -2.03
N ALA A 327 -10.33 28.01 -2.01
CA ALA A 327 -11.16 29.01 -2.67
C ALA A 327 -11.31 28.76 -4.18
N GLU A 328 -10.26 28.21 -4.82
CA GLU A 328 -10.22 27.85 -6.23
C GLU A 328 -11.02 26.58 -6.53
N GLY A 329 -11.24 25.72 -5.52
CA GLY A 329 -12.01 24.48 -5.63
C GLY A 329 -11.28 23.32 -6.32
N SER A 330 -10.59 23.62 -7.42
CA SER A 330 -9.90 22.67 -8.30
C SER A 330 -8.83 23.36 -9.15
N ILE A 331 -7.94 22.57 -9.74
CA ILE A 331 -6.96 23.00 -10.74
C ILE A 331 -7.12 22.22 -12.04
N THR A 332 -6.59 22.75 -13.13
CA THR A 332 -6.30 21.97 -14.35
C THR A 332 -4.88 21.44 -14.23
N ASP A 333 -4.70 20.13 -14.35
CA ASP A 333 -3.41 19.46 -14.23
C ASP A 333 -2.63 19.43 -15.57
N GLU A 334 -1.45 18.82 -15.54
CA GLU A 334 -0.55 18.70 -16.69
C GLU A 334 -1.08 17.83 -17.84
N ALA A 335 -2.08 16.99 -17.60
CA ALA A 335 -2.78 16.24 -18.63
C ALA A 335 -4.05 16.97 -19.13
N GLY A 336 -4.38 18.13 -18.54
CA GLY A 336 -5.60 18.89 -18.86
C GLY A 336 -6.83 18.44 -18.09
N ASN A 337 -6.69 17.56 -17.11
CA ASN A 337 -7.78 17.05 -16.28
C ASN A 337 -8.06 17.99 -15.09
N VAL A 338 -9.27 17.92 -14.55
CA VAL A 338 -9.67 18.71 -13.37
C VAL A 338 -9.34 17.91 -12.10
N LEU A 339 -8.48 18.46 -11.26
CA LEU A 339 -8.14 17.87 -9.96
C LEU A 339 -8.74 18.67 -8.81
N PRO A 340 -9.35 17.99 -7.81
CA PRO A 340 -9.84 18.64 -6.62
C PRO A 340 -8.70 19.20 -5.76
N GLN A 341 -8.95 20.31 -5.05
CA GLN A 341 -7.98 20.86 -4.09
C GLN A 341 -8.64 21.05 -2.72
N TYR A 342 -8.17 20.32 -1.72
CA TYR A 342 -8.62 20.40 -0.33
C TYR A 342 -7.73 21.33 0.50
N VAL A 343 -8.31 21.96 1.52
CA VAL A 343 -7.57 22.84 2.43
C VAL A 343 -6.55 22.06 3.25
N ALA A 344 -5.30 22.54 3.25
CA ALA A 344 -4.28 22.07 4.19
C ALA A 344 -4.59 22.60 5.59
N SER A 345 -4.77 21.69 6.55
CA SER A 345 -5.21 22.01 7.91
C SER A 345 -4.26 21.48 8.99
N SER A 346 -4.62 21.67 10.26
CA SER A 346 -3.91 21.17 11.43
C SER A 346 -4.88 21.03 12.61
N ALA A 347 -4.44 20.45 13.73
CA ALA A 347 -5.26 20.37 14.95
C ALA A 347 -5.81 21.74 15.38
N GLY A 348 -5.05 22.82 15.20
CA GLY A 348 -5.47 24.17 15.55
C GLY A 348 -6.43 24.85 14.56
N LYS A 349 -6.62 24.28 13.35
CA LYS A 349 -7.49 24.85 12.30
C LYS A 349 -8.64 23.93 11.89
N VAL A 350 -8.67 22.70 12.38
CA VAL A 350 -9.63 21.66 11.96
C VAL A 350 -11.09 22.09 12.08
N LEU A 351 -11.43 22.89 13.09
CA LEU A 351 -12.81 23.36 13.30
C LEU A 351 -13.27 24.35 12.22
N ASP A 352 -12.33 25.07 11.59
CA ASP A 352 -12.60 26.02 10.52
C ASP A 352 -12.55 25.35 9.14
N ASP A 353 -11.66 24.38 8.97
CA ASP A 353 -11.31 23.78 7.68
C ASP A 353 -12.07 22.47 7.37
N GLY A 354 -12.41 21.70 8.42
CA GLY A 354 -12.97 20.36 8.29
C GLY A 354 -14.48 20.33 8.05
N LEU A 355 -14.93 19.21 7.50
CA LEU A 355 -16.32 18.78 7.46
C LEU A 355 -16.49 17.63 8.46
N LEU A 356 -16.44 16.37 8.03
CA LEU A 356 -16.42 15.22 8.95
C LEU A 356 -15.23 15.30 9.92
N ALA A 357 -14.05 15.73 9.46
CA ALA A 357 -12.88 15.89 10.31
C ALA A 357 -13.13 16.86 11.49
N ALA A 358 -13.83 17.97 11.24
CA ALA A 358 -14.19 18.94 12.28
C ALA A 358 -15.23 18.36 13.25
N ALA A 359 -16.24 17.67 12.72
CA ALA A 359 -17.30 17.08 13.52
C ALA A 359 -16.77 16.01 14.47
N GLN A 360 -15.91 15.10 13.98
CA GLN A 360 -15.32 14.04 14.79
C GLN A 360 -14.33 14.58 15.83
N PHE A 361 -13.48 15.55 15.44
CA PHE A 361 -12.58 16.22 16.38
C PHE A 361 -13.36 16.90 17.51
N ARG A 362 -14.43 17.65 17.18
CA ARG A 362 -15.29 18.29 18.17
C ARG A 362 -15.93 17.25 19.10
N ASN A 363 -16.50 16.19 18.54
CA ASN A 363 -17.14 15.13 19.33
C ASN A 363 -16.16 14.45 20.29
N ALA A 364 -14.94 14.14 19.84
CA ALA A 364 -13.92 13.56 20.71
C ALA A 364 -13.46 14.52 21.82
N LYS A 365 -13.45 15.84 21.54
CA LYS A 365 -13.09 16.88 22.50
C LYS A 365 -14.18 17.15 23.55
N GLU A 366 -15.44 17.18 23.12
CA GLU A 366 -16.60 17.47 23.97
C GLU A 366 -17.08 16.25 24.77
N HIS A 367 -16.77 15.04 24.29
CA HIS A 367 -17.18 13.78 24.90
C HIS A 367 -16.02 12.82 25.20
N PRO A 368 -15.06 13.22 26.06
CA PRO A 368 -13.93 12.37 26.42
C PRO A 368 -14.35 11.05 27.11
N GLU A 369 -15.55 10.98 27.67
CA GLU A 369 -16.13 9.76 28.28
C GLU A 369 -16.31 8.61 27.29
N PHE A 370 -16.48 8.90 26.00
CA PHE A 370 -16.62 7.86 24.97
C PHE A 370 -15.28 7.32 24.49
N LEU A 371 -14.17 7.98 24.82
CA LEU A 371 -12.82 7.57 24.47
C LEU A 371 -12.36 6.42 25.39
N THR A 372 -13.08 5.29 25.30
CA THR A 372 -12.87 4.07 26.08
C THR A 372 -11.96 3.09 25.32
N GLY A 373 -11.14 2.33 26.06
CA GLY A 373 -10.20 1.37 25.48
C GLY A 373 -8.76 1.88 25.36
N VAL A 374 -8.42 2.91 26.10
CA VAL A 374 -7.07 3.43 26.25
C VAL A 374 -6.37 2.69 27.39
N VAL A 375 -5.07 2.44 27.25
CA VAL A 375 -4.20 2.19 28.41
C VAL A 375 -4.03 3.47 29.25
N ASN A 376 -4.62 4.61 28.84
CA ASN A 376 -4.48 5.93 29.48
C ASN A 376 -5.81 6.58 29.89
N LYS A 377 -5.99 6.93 31.16
CA LYS A 377 -7.17 7.73 31.61
C LYS A 377 -6.96 9.21 31.25
N PRO A 378 -7.83 9.88 30.46
CA PRO A 378 -7.62 11.29 30.20
C PRO A 378 -8.63 12.14 30.96
N GLU A 379 -8.13 12.86 31.96
CA GLU A 379 -8.68 14.18 32.25
C GLU A 379 -8.00 15.13 31.23
N THR A 380 -8.51 15.07 29.99
CA THR A 380 -8.14 15.79 28.74
C THR A 380 -6.91 15.30 27.94
N LEU A 381 -7.15 14.66 26.79
CA LEU A 381 -6.12 14.43 25.75
C LEU A 381 -5.81 15.74 25.04
N GLU A 382 -4.55 15.94 24.62
CA GLU A 382 -4.19 17.11 23.80
C GLU A 382 -4.89 17.09 22.43
N ASP A 383 -5.15 18.28 21.89
CA ASP A 383 -5.76 18.45 20.56
C ASP A 383 -4.96 17.72 19.46
N SER A 384 -3.64 17.61 19.58
CA SER A 384 -2.79 16.85 18.66
C SER A 384 -3.14 15.36 18.63
N VAL A 385 -3.44 14.76 19.79
CA VAL A 385 -3.86 13.36 19.92
C VAL A 385 -5.29 13.20 19.40
N LEU A 386 -6.19 14.11 19.78
CA LEU A 386 -7.57 14.04 19.31
C LEU A 386 -7.65 14.08 17.78
N TYR A 387 -6.91 15.01 17.19
CA TYR A 387 -6.76 15.17 15.75
C TYR A 387 -6.06 13.98 15.07
N GLY A 388 -5.08 13.38 15.73
CA GLY A 388 -4.29 12.28 15.18
C GLY A 388 -4.91 10.88 15.32
N GLN A 389 -6.02 10.72 16.05
CA GLN A 389 -6.58 9.39 16.34
C GLN A 389 -8.08 9.26 16.08
N TYR A 390 -8.87 10.33 16.15
CA TYR A 390 -10.33 10.23 16.11
C TYR A 390 -10.97 10.77 14.83
N ARG A 391 -10.20 10.91 13.76
CA ARG A 391 -10.75 11.14 12.41
C ARG A 391 -10.85 9.79 11.67
N SER A 392 -11.94 9.56 10.94
CA SER A 392 -12.13 8.35 10.14
C SER A 392 -11.24 8.36 8.90
N SER A 393 -10.53 7.27 8.64
CA SER A 393 -9.91 7.04 7.34
C SER A 393 -10.97 6.72 6.27
N LEU A 394 -10.57 6.69 5.00
CA LEU A 394 -11.50 6.38 3.90
C LEU A 394 -11.81 4.89 3.85
N MET A 395 -10.77 4.05 3.88
CA MET A 395 -10.92 2.59 3.82
C MET A 395 -9.93 1.90 4.76
N THR A 396 -10.38 0.87 5.48
CA THR A 396 -9.50 0.06 6.33
C THR A 396 -9.81 -1.41 6.17
N PHE A 397 -8.82 -2.17 5.71
CA PHE A 397 -8.91 -3.62 5.51
C PHE A 397 -7.88 -4.29 6.40
N MET A 398 -8.35 -4.98 7.43
CA MET A 398 -7.51 -5.63 8.42
C MET A 398 -7.65 -7.16 8.34
N GLY A 399 -6.52 -7.88 8.28
CA GLY A 399 -6.50 -9.35 8.28
C GLY A 399 -7.12 -9.99 7.04
N VAL A 400 -7.04 -9.32 5.88
CA VAL A 400 -7.63 -9.79 4.61
C VAL A 400 -6.61 -10.58 3.80
N GLU A 401 -7.01 -11.77 3.32
CA GLU A 401 -6.26 -12.54 2.31
C GLU A 401 -6.96 -12.41 0.95
N GLY A 402 -6.29 -11.86 -0.06
CA GLY A 402 -6.89 -11.63 -1.38
C GLY A 402 -7.78 -10.38 -1.40
N LEU A 403 -7.15 -9.20 -1.30
CA LEU A 403 -7.83 -7.91 -1.49
C LEU A 403 -7.54 -7.39 -2.91
N TYR A 404 -8.58 -7.07 -3.67
CA TYR A 404 -8.44 -6.50 -5.02
C TYR A 404 -9.21 -5.18 -5.15
N LEU A 405 -8.46 -4.10 -5.29
CA LEU A 405 -8.99 -2.75 -5.52
C LEU A 405 -8.73 -2.36 -6.98
N GLU A 406 -9.77 -1.96 -7.71
CA GLU A 406 -9.64 -1.65 -9.14
C GLU A 406 -10.46 -0.45 -9.59
N GLY A 407 -9.82 0.50 -10.26
CA GLY A 407 -10.49 1.55 -11.06
C GLY A 407 -11.18 2.68 -10.29
N ILE A 408 -11.52 2.47 -9.01
CA ILE A 408 -12.25 3.45 -8.20
C ILE A 408 -11.41 4.68 -7.85
N THR A 409 -12.08 5.79 -7.55
CA THR A 409 -11.43 7.00 -7.02
C THR A 409 -11.57 7.10 -5.50
N ALA A 410 -10.46 7.28 -4.80
CA ALA A 410 -10.39 7.66 -3.39
C ALA A 410 -10.29 9.19 -3.25
N ASP A 411 -11.29 9.81 -2.63
CA ASP A 411 -11.46 11.27 -2.58
C ASP A 411 -11.75 11.76 -1.15
N ASN A 412 -11.27 12.95 -0.81
CA ASN A 412 -11.58 13.69 0.43
C ASN A 412 -11.61 12.89 1.77
N PRO A 413 -10.58 12.11 2.12
CA PRO A 413 -10.55 11.40 3.39
C PRO A 413 -10.58 12.37 4.59
N ALA A 414 -11.31 12.04 5.66
CA ALA A 414 -11.20 12.82 6.90
C ALA A 414 -9.84 12.59 7.59
N PHE A 415 -9.24 11.41 7.42
CA PHE A 415 -7.89 11.06 7.89
C PHE A 415 -7.04 10.45 6.78
N HIS A 416 -6.64 9.19 6.90
CA HIS A 416 -5.89 8.46 5.88
C HIS A 416 -6.79 8.05 4.70
N GLY A 417 -6.19 7.79 3.54
CA GLY A 417 -6.88 7.20 2.40
C GLY A 417 -7.18 5.72 2.64
N VAL A 418 -6.44 4.84 1.98
CA VAL A 418 -6.67 3.39 2.01
C VAL A 418 -5.62 2.71 2.89
N MET A 419 -6.07 2.07 3.96
CA MET A 419 -5.22 1.34 4.91
C MET A 419 -5.39 -0.17 4.75
N ILE A 420 -4.28 -0.87 4.52
CA ILE A 420 -4.21 -2.33 4.41
C ILE A 420 -3.33 -2.80 5.56
N LEU A 421 -3.95 -3.48 6.53
CA LEU A 421 -3.34 -3.85 7.80
C LEU A 421 -3.35 -5.37 7.95
N ASP A 422 -2.18 -5.95 8.19
CA ASP A 422 -1.97 -7.39 8.38
C ASP A 422 -2.57 -8.23 7.24
N GLY A 423 -2.50 -7.71 6.01
CA GLY A 423 -3.04 -8.35 4.82
C GLY A 423 -2.07 -9.32 4.16
N GLN A 424 -2.61 -10.15 3.25
CA GLN A 424 -1.82 -10.95 2.33
C GLN A 424 -2.45 -10.95 0.94
N ASN A 425 -1.62 -10.95 -0.11
CA ASN A 425 -2.07 -11.03 -1.51
C ASN A 425 -2.99 -9.86 -1.87
N THR A 426 -2.49 -8.62 -1.75
CA THR A 426 -3.27 -7.41 -2.06
C THR A 426 -2.86 -6.84 -3.40
N THR A 427 -3.83 -6.49 -4.24
CA THR A 427 -3.60 -5.79 -5.51
C THR A 427 -4.40 -4.50 -5.56
N VAL A 428 -3.74 -3.40 -5.89
CA VAL A 428 -4.33 -2.09 -6.12
C VAL A 428 -4.02 -1.67 -7.55
N ASN A 429 -5.01 -1.79 -8.43
CA ASN A 429 -4.87 -1.63 -9.88
C ASN A 429 -5.69 -0.44 -10.40
N GLY A 430 -5.02 0.58 -10.93
CA GLY A 430 -5.70 1.64 -11.68
C GLY A 430 -6.66 2.48 -10.83
N MET A 431 -6.41 2.62 -9.53
CA MET A 431 -7.13 3.58 -8.71
C MET A 431 -6.66 5.01 -9.00
N ARG A 432 -7.55 5.97 -8.73
CA ARG A 432 -7.19 7.39 -8.65
C ARG A 432 -7.26 7.83 -7.19
N HIS A 433 -6.18 8.41 -6.69
CA HIS A 433 -6.16 9.03 -5.36
C HIS A 433 -6.13 10.55 -5.56
N THR A 434 -7.22 11.23 -5.22
CA THR A 434 -7.36 12.68 -5.44
C THR A 434 -7.59 13.38 -4.11
N THR A 435 -6.62 13.29 -3.21
CA THR A 435 -6.75 13.73 -1.81
C THR A 435 -5.91 14.96 -1.49
N TYR A 436 -5.20 15.56 -2.45
CA TYR A 436 -4.39 16.75 -2.20
C TYR A 436 -5.25 17.97 -1.77
N ASN A 437 -4.98 18.70 -0.67
CA ASN A 437 -3.95 18.52 0.34
C ASN A 437 -4.56 18.20 1.73
N THR A 438 -5.38 17.15 1.82
CA THR A 438 -5.98 16.71 3.08
C THR A 438 -4.88 16.22 4.03
N ASN A 439 -4.79 16.81 5.23
CA ASN A 439 -3.71 16.49 6.17
C ASN A 439 -3.79 15.02 6.66
N ASN A 440 -2.66 14.29 6.53
CA ASN A 440 -2.53 12.84 6.72
C ASN A 440 -3.31 11.98 5.71
N GLY A 441 -3.73 12.57 4.58
CA GLY A 441 -4.47 11.88 3.53
C GLY A 441 -3.57 11.10 2.59
N ASP A 442 -2.86 10.10 3.14
CA ASP A 442 -2.03 9.15 2.42
C ASP A 442 -2.84 8.46 1.30
N GLY A 443 -2.17 8.06 0.22
CA GLY A 443 -2.80 7.27 -0.85
C GLY A 443 -3.10 5.84 -0.39
N LEU A 444 -2.03 5.09 -0.13
CA LEU A 444 -2.03 3.70 0.31
C LEU A 444 -1.11 3.51 1.51
N GLU A 445 -1.59 2.83 2.54
CA GLU A 445 -0.78 2.40 3.69
C GLU A 445 -0.72 0.87 3.77
N PHE A 446 0.48 0.32 3.82
CA PHE A 446 0.74 -1.09 4.13
C PHE A 446 1.31 -1.23 5.54
N GLY A 447 0.54 -1.82 6.44
CA GLY A 447 0.95 -2.17 7.80
C GLY A 447 0.97 -3.68 7.98
N GLY A 448 2.10 -4.30 8.34
CA GLY A 448 2.19 -5.76 8.58
C GLY A 448 1.76 -6.65 7.40
N THR A 449 1.75 -6.10 6.19
CA THR A 449 1.15 -6.71 5.00
C THR A 449 2.20 -7.39 4.13
N SER A 450 1.85 -8.55 3.55
CA SER A 450 2.75 -9.33 2.71
C SER A 450 2.18 -9.56 1.29
N ASN A 451 3.06 -9.65 0.29
CA ASN A 451 2.70 -9.91 -1.11
C ASN A 451 1.71 -8.87 -1.67
N GLY A 452 2.16 -7.61 -1.73
CA GLY A 452 1.39 -6.48 -2.23
C GLY A 452 1.75 -6.10 -3.68
N MET A 453 0.78 -5.66 -4.46
CA MET A 453 0.97 -5.13 -5.81
C MET A 453 0.27 -3.79 -5.97
N VAL A 454 0.99 -2.77 -6.45
CA VAL A 454 0.47 -1.42 -6.69
C VAL A 454 0.80 -1.04 -8.13
N LEU A 455 -0.20 -1.03 -9.01
CA LEU A 455 0.00 -0.77 -10.42
C LEU A 455 -1.05 0.12 -11.08
N ASN A 456 -0.66 0.82 -12.14
CA ASN A 456 -1.52 1.68 -12.96
C ASN A 456 -2.17 2.86 -12.21
N ASN A 457 -1.79 3.12 -10.96
CA ASN A 457 -2.49 4.10 -10.12
C ASN A 457 -2.03 5.52 -10.45
N PHE A 458 -2.98 6.45 -10.34
CA PHE A 458 -2.72 7.89 -10.34
C PHE A 458 -2.80 8.40 -8.89
N PHE A 459 -1.73 9.04 -8.41
CA PHE A 459 -1.67 9.61 -7.06
C PHE A 459 -1.54 11.13 -7.08
N ASP A 460 -2.47 11.82 -6.43
CA ASP A 460 -2.39 13.23 -6.06
C ASP A 460 -2.91 13.37 -4.63
N THR A 461 -2.00 13.19 -3.66
CA THR A 461 -2.36 12.88 -2.27
C THR A 461 -1.97 13.98 -1.29
N GLY A 462 -2.71 14.13 -0.20
CA GLY A 462 -2.38 15.10 0.85
C GLY A 462 -1.24 14.69 1.78
N ASP A 463 -0.80 13.42 1.72
CA ASP A 463 0.40 12.95 2.41
C ASP A 463 1.17 11.96 1.52
N ASP A 464 1.86 10.98 2.08
CA ASP A 464 2.61 9.95 1.34
C ASP A 464 1.69 9.16 0.37
N GLN A 465 2.17 8.88 -0.84
CA GLN A 465 1.40 8.24 -1.92
C GLN A 465 1.30 6.73 -1.68
N VAL A 466 2.45 6.08 -1.44
CA VAL A 466 2.53 4.70 -0.92
C VAL A 466 3.39 4.72 0.34
N ASN A 467 2.80 4.40 1.47
CA ASN A 467 3.42 4.39 2.78
C ASN A 467 3.51 2.96 3.34
N PHE A 468 4.65 2.64 3.95
CA PHE A 468 4.87 1.41 4.69
C PHE A 468 5.03 1.67 6.17
N ALA A 469 4.25 0.96 6.98
CA ALA A 469 4.36 0.89 8.42
C ALA A 469 4.60 -0.56 8.88
N ALA A 470 5.24 -0.75 10.02
CA ALA A 470 5.57 -2.05 10.59
C ALA A 470 5.61 -1.99 12.13
N GLY A 471 4.76 -1.17 12.77
CA GLY A 471 4.74 -1.05 14.23
C GLY A 471 5.77 -0.07 14.80
N GLN A 472 5.69 0.13 16.12
CA GLN A 472 6.48 1.13 16.86
C GLN A 472 7.15 0.52 18.10
N GLY A 473 8.46 0.76 18.25
CA GLY A 473 9.25 0.40 19.43
C GLY A 473 9.28 -1.10 19.74
N LYS A 474 9.59 -1.45 20.99
CA LYS A 474 9.71 -2.83 21.49
C LYS A 474 8.50 -3.73 21.20
N TYR A 475 7.29 -3.19 21.34
CA TYR A 475 6.06 -3.97 21.14
C TYR A 475 5.72 -4.12 19.66
N GLY A 476 5.95 -3.06 18.86
CA GLY A 476 5.80 -3.14 17.41
C GLY A 476 6.75 -4.14 16.77
N ALA A 477 7.95 -4.33 17.31
CA ALA A 477 8.95 -5.27 16.80
C ALA A 477 8.52 -6.75 16.87
N GLN A 478 7.45 -7.05 17.63
CA GLN A 478 6.85 -8.39 17.72
C GLN A 478 5.77 -8.62 16.65
N GLY A 479 5.38 -7.56 15.94
CA GLY A 479 4.41 -7.61 14.85
C GLY A 479 5.00 -8.23 13.58
N ARG A 480 4.17 -8.22 12.53
CA ARG A 480 4.56 -8.71 11.22
C ARG A 480 5.34 -7.65 10.45
N PRO A 481 6.34 -8.04 9.65
CA PRO A 481 6.95 -7.12 8.69
C PRO A 481 5.93 -6.69 7.63
N SER A 482 6.13 -5.50 7.07
CA SER A 482 5.56 -5.17 5.77
C SER A 482 6.56 -5.60 4.69
N GLU A 483 6.17 -6.56 3.86
CA GLU A 483 7.13 -7.23 2.98
C GLU A 483 6.59 -7.72 1.64
N ASP A 484 7.49 -7.95 0.70
CA ASP A 484 7.19 -8.47 -0.63
C ASP A 484 6.17 -7.59 -1.37
N VAL A 485 6.53 -6.32 -1.60
CA VAL A 485 5.64 -5.37 -2.31
C VAL A 485 6.26 -4.90 -3.62
N TRP A 486 5.48 -4.99 -4.70
CA TRP A 486 5.83 -4.59 -6.05
C TRP A 486 5.01 -3.39 -6.51
N ILE A 487 5.68 -2.28 -6.83
CA ILE A 487 5.07 -0.99 -7.18
C ILE A 487 5.53 -0.58 -8.58
N PHE A 488 4.62 -0.56 -9.56
CA PHE A 488 5.01 -0.31 -10.96
C PHE A 488 3.94 0.30 -11.86
N ASN A 489 4.34 0.93 -12.96
CA ASN A 489 3.46 1.61 -13.92
C ASN A 489 2.54 2.66 -13.28
N ASN A 490 2.95 3.28 -12.17
CA ASN A 490 2.16 4.32 -11.50
C ASN A 490 2.62 5.71 -11.93
N TYR A 491 1.67 6.65 -11.89
CA TYR A 491 1.96 8.08 -11.99
C TYR A 491 1.72 8.75 -10.64
N MET A 492 2.79 9.29 -10.08
CA MET A 492 2.85 9.84 -8.74
C MET A 492 3.04 11.36 -8.83
N ARG A 493 1.95 12.12 -8.68
CA ARG A 493 1.92 13.58 -8.78
C ARG A 493 2.29 14.26 -7.45
N MET A 494 1.39 15.04 -6.84
CA MET A 494 1.64 15.67 -5.54
C MET A 494 1.43 14.67 -4.40
N GLY A 495 2.11 14.94 -3.29
CA GLY A 495 2.16 14.07 -2.12
C GLY A 495 3.50 14.22 -1.41
N HIS A 496 3.57 13.83 -0.14
CA HIS A 496 4.80 13.99 0.63
C HIS A 496 5.88 13.00 0.19
N GLY A 497 5.53 11.75 -0.10
CA GLY A 497 6.47 10.69 -0.45
C GLY A 497 5.94 9.78 -1.55
N GLY A 498 6.69 9.56 -2.63
CA GLY A 498 6.32 8.62 -3.68
C GLY A 498 6.23 7.19 -3.15
N VAL A 499 7.38 6.71 -2.68
CA VAL A 499 7.49 5.47 -1.91
C VAL A 499 8.08 5.82 -0.55
N ALA A 500 7.24 5.79 0.48
CA ALA A 500 7.58 6.16 1.84
C ALA A 500 7.68 4.93 2.76
N VAL A 501 8.76 4.85 3.53
CA VAL A 501 9.00 3.84 4.55
C VAL A 501 9.03 4.52 5.90
N GLY A 502 8.05 4.23 6.75
CA GLY A 502 7.96 4.70 8.12
C GLY A 502 7.09 5.95 8.30
N SER A 503 7.10 6.58 9.48
CA SER A 503 8.14 6.41 10.50
C SER A 503 8.10 5.10 11.28
N ASN A 504 6.99 4.38 11.24
CA ASN A 504 6.76 3.21 12.08
C ASN A 504 7.42 1.98 11.44
N THR A 505 8.62 1.59 11.89
CA THR A 505 9.46 0.58 11.20
C THR A 505 9.81 -0.65 12.02
N ALA A 506 9.17 -0.84 13.19
CA ALA A 506 9.68 -1.72 14.24
C ALA A 506 9.88 -3.19 13.83
N ALA A 507 8.90 -3.79 13.14
CA ALA A 507 8.91 -5.18 12.67
C ALA A 507 9.57 -5.35 11.29
N TRP A 508 10.26 -4.33 10.80
CA TRP A 508 10.86 -4.23 9.46
C TRP A 508 9.87 -3.94 8.32
N VAL A 509 10.32 -3.07 7.42
CA VAL A 509 9.81 -3.00 6.06
C VAL A 509 10.87 -3.59 5.14
N GLN A 510 10.54 -4.58 4.32
CA GLN A 510 11.57 -5.30 3.58
C GLN A 510 11.11 -5.89 2.26
N ARG A 511 12.05 -6.12 1.34
CA ARG A 511 11.79 -6.71 0.03
C ARG A 511 10.73 -5.94 -0.76
N VAL A 512 11.09 -4.72 -1.14
CA VAL A 512 10.23 -3.84 -1.94
C VAL A 512 10.89 -3.55 -3.28
N LEU A 513 10.15 -3.80 -4.35
CA LEU A 513 10.52 -3.47 -5.72
C LEU A 513 9.64 -2.34 -6.23
N ALA A 514 10.22 -1.17 -6.46
CA ALA A 514 9.55 -0.05 -7.12
C ALA A 514 10.21 0.22 -8.47
N GLU A 515 9.49 0.00 -9.57
CA GLU A 515 10.04 0.11 -10.92
C GLU A 515 9.05 0.71 -11.92
N ASP A 516 9.52 1.32 -13.00
CA ASP A 516 8.65 1.83 -14.08
C ASP A 516 7.59 2.84 -13.63
N ASN A 517 7.91 3.63 -12.61
CA ASN A 517 7.05 4.69 -12.12
C ASN A 517 7.49 6.04 -12.68
N VAL A 518 6.54 6.97 -12.80
CA VAL A 518 6.82 8.38 -13.08
C VAL A 518 6.41 9.20 -11.87
N MET A 519 7.29 10.07 -11.41
CA MET A 519 7.06 10.98 -10.29
C MET A 519 7.15 12.43 -10.77
N TYR A 520 6.12 13.22 -10.52
CA TYR A 520 6.06 14.61 -10.96
C TYR A 520 5.48 15.51 -9.87
N LYS A 521 6.26 16.47 -9.37
CA LYS A 521 5.84 17.41 -8.30
C LYS A 521 5.62 16.79 -6.92
N VAL A 522 6.18 15.60 -6.65
CA VAL A 522 6.21 15.03 -5.30
C VAL A 522 6.95 15.99 -4.36
N GLU A 523 6.32 16.37 -3.25
CA GLU A 523 6.70 17.53 -2.45
C GLU A 523 7.92 17.29 -1.56
N THR A 524 8.04 16.10 -0.95
CA THR A 524 9.15 15.83 0.00
C THR A 524 10.19 14.87 -0.55
N GLY A 525 9.83 13.64 -0.93
CA GLY A 525 10.78 12.60 -1.33
C GLY A 525 10.24 11.62 -2.37
N GLY A 526 11.00 11.31 -3.42
CA GLY A 526 10.65 10.22 -4.35
C GLY A 526 10.71 8.85 -3.65
N LEU A 527 11.88 8.50 -3.12
CA LEU A 527 12.06 7.42 -2.14
C LEU A 527 12.37 8.05 -0.78
N ARG A 528 11.48 7.84 0.20
CA ARG A 528 11.54 8.48 1.52
C ARG A 528 11.55 7.45 2.63
N MET A 529 12.70 7.19 3.24
CA MET A 529 12.84 6.30 4.38
C MET A 529 13.07 7.12 5.65
N LYS A 530 12.16 7.01 6.62
CA LYS A 530 12.16 7.80 7.85
C LYS A 530 11.96 6.89 9.05
N SER A 531 12.76 7.08 10.09
CA SER A 531 12.58 6.42 11.39
C SER A 531 13.28 7.24 12.50
N THR A 532 13.25 6.73 13.72
CA THR A 532 13.92 7.27 14.90
C THR A 532 14.69 6.17 15.62
N SER A 533 15.69 6.53 16.41
CA SER A 533 16.56 5.57 17.11
C SER A 533 15.81 4.65 18.08
N ASP A 534 14.65 5.06 18.58
CA ASP A 534 13.82 4.28 19.52
C ASP A 534 12.76 3.39 18.83
N MET A 535 12.63 3.47 17.50
CA MET A 535 11.54 2.84 16.76
C MET A 535 11.70 1.33 16.56
N ALA A 536 12.92 0.80 16.68
CA ALA A 536 13.28 -0.57 16.25
C ALA A 536 13.24 -0.81 14.73
N GLY A 537 13.82 -1.95 14.34
CA GLY A 537 13.77 -2.49 12.98
C GLY A 537 14.39 -1.56 11.95
N GLY A 538 13.55 -1.04 11.06
CA GLY A 538 13.94 -0.16 9.97
C GLY A 538 13.52 -0.71 8.60
N GLY A 539 14.37 -0.53 7.60
CA GLY A 539 14.06 -0.90 6.21
C GLY A 539 15.23 -1.62 5.54
N ARG A 540 14.96 -2.73 4.84
CA ARG A 540 16.01 -3.45 4.09
C ARG A 540 15.57 -4.11 2.79
N ASP A 541 16.54 -4.34 1.91
CA ASP A 541 16.34 -5.08 0.66
C ASP A 541 15.34 -4.37 -0.26
N PHE A 542 15.72 -3.18 -0.70
CA PHE A 542 14.92 -2.34 -1.60
C PHE A 542 15.57 -2.28 -2.98
N LEU A 543 14.77 -2.41 -4.04
CA LEU A 543 15.17 -2.08 -5.40
C LEU A 543 14.23 -1.01 -5.94
N PHE A 544 14.76 0.21 -6.07
CA PHE A 544 14.09 1.34 -6.69
C PHE A 544 14.73 1.60 -8.05
N ARG A 545 14.05 1.27 -9.15
CA ARG A 545 14.68 1.33 -10.48
C ARG A 545 13.79 1.89 -11.57
N ASP A 546 14.40 2.15 -12.73
CA ASP A 546 13.70 2.46 -13.98
C ASP A 546 12.61 3.53 -13.78
N THR A 547 12.94 4.59 -13.02
CA THR A 547 11.98 5.60 -12.56
C THR A 547 12.40 6.98 -13.07
N ALA A 548 11.44 7.72 -13.60
CA ALA A 548 11.62 9.10 -14.04
C ALA A 548 11.01 10.06 -13.02
N MET A 549 11.79 11.06 -12.58
CA MET A 549 11.35 12.08 -11.64
C MET A 549 11.56 13.46 -12.22
N ALA A 550 10.55 14.32 -12.13
CA ALA A 550 10.73 15.74 -12.41
C ALA A 550 10.00 16.60 -11.36
N CYS A 551 10.48 17.82 -11.19
CA CYS A 551 9.85 18.80 -10.32
C CYS A 551 9.76 18.43 -8.84
N MET A 552 10.73 17.68 -8.31
CA MET A 552 10.71 17.27 -6.90
C MET A 552 10.76 18.50 -5.98
N GLY A 553 9.77 18.64 -5.09
CA GLY A 553 9.60 19.82 -4.23
C GLY A 553 10.71 20.01 -3.20
N SER A 554 11.31 18.92 -2.72
CA SER A 554 12.44 18.93 -1.79
C SER A 554 13.58 18.04 -2.28
N SER A 555 13.46 16.72 -2.14
CA SER A 555 14.54 15.77 -2.42
C SER A 555 14.03 14.62 -3.29
N ALA A 556 14.91 14.00 -4.07
CA ALA A 556 14.56 12.75 -4.76
C ALA A 556 14.67 11.56 -3.79
N PHE A 557 15.68 11.58 -2.93
CA PHE A 557 15.97 10.51 -1.99
C PHE A 557 16.16 11.09 -0.58
N ILE A 558 15.40 10.58 0.39
CA ILE A 558 15.55 10.93 1.80
C ILE A 558 15.69 9.65 2.61
N MET A 559 16.76 9.53 3.39
CA MET A 559 16.94 8.45 4.36
C MET A 559 17.39 9.03 5.70
N THR A 560 16.49 9.04 6.68
CA THR A 560 16.73 9.69 7.98
C THR A 560 16.34 8.82 9.16
N LEU A 561 17.23 8.74 10.15
CA LEU A 561 16.99 8.11 11.46
C LEU A 561 16.78 9.16 12.57
N SER A 562 16.57 10.43 12.20
CA SER A 562 16.33 11.56 13.12
C SER A 562 14.99 12.25 12.87
N TYR A 563 14.02 11.51 12.35
CA TYR A 563 12.70 12.07 12.04
C TYR A 563 12.03 12.60 13.31
N ASN A 564 11.61 13.87 13.34
CA ASN A 564 10.98 14.53 14.50
C ASN A 564 11.72 14.30 15.84
N GLN A 565 12.93 14.87 16.00
CA GLN A 565 13.96 14.71 17.07
C GLN A 565 13.54 14.73 18.58
N SER A 566 12.30 14.43 18.95
CA SER A 566 11.88 14.04 20.29
C SER A 566 11.78 12.50 20.38
N PRO A 567 12.14 11.87 21.51
CA PRO A 567 11.80 10.47 21.74
C PRO A 567 10.31 10.29 21.46
N SER A 568 9.96 9.27 20.68
CA SER A 568 8.59 8.96 20.29
C SER A 568 7.68 8.63 21.48
N GLY A 569 8.28 8.44 22.66
CA GLY A 569 7.62 8.08 23.90
C GLY A 569 7.37 6.58 24.04
N TYR A 570 7.82 5.77 23.07
CA TYR A 570 7.78 4.31 23.15
C TYR A 570 8.99 3.76 23.90
N VAL A 571 8.85 2.56 24.48
CA VAL A 571 10.00 1.82 25.00
C VAL A 571 10.93 1.48 23.84
N ALA A 572 12.11 2.10 23.86
CA ALA A 572 13.14 1.88 22.87
C ALA A 572 13.51 0.39 22.79
N ALA A 573 13.65 -0.11 21.57
CA ALA A 573 14.34 -1.37 21.30
C ALA A 573 15.71 -1.07 20.67
N ASP A 574 16.32 -2.06 20.01
CA ASP A 574 17.52 -1.84 19.18
C ASP A 574 17.31 -0.70 18.18
N SER A 575 18.35 0.08 17.90
CA SER A 575 18.26 1.22 16.98
C SER A 575 17.75 0.83 15.60
N ALA A 576 16.85 1.64 15.04
CA ALA A 576 16.41 1.46 13.66
C ALA A 576 17.58 1.58 12.67
N THR A 577 17.54 0.78 11.61
CA THR A 577 18.59 0.74 10.56
C THR A 577 17.99 0.73 9.17
N PHE A 578 18.64 1.40 8.22
CA PHE A 578 18.33 1.23 6.79
C PHE A 578 19.51 0.58 6.09
N LYS A 579 19.26 -0.50 5.35
CA LYS A 579 20.34 -1.23 4.67
C LYS A 579 19.93 -1.89 3.36
N ASN A 580 20.89 -2.21 2.50
CA ASN A 580 20.65 -2.92 1.24
C ASN A 580 19.60 -2.21 0.36
N VAL A 581 19.80 -0.91 0.13
CA VAL A 581 18.92 -0.09 -0.73
C VAL A 581 19.60 0.14 -2.06
N LYS A 582 19.03 -0.38 -3.14
CA LYS A 582 19.54 -0.18 -4.50
C LYS A 582 18.65 0.78 -5.28
N VAL A 583 19.24 1.87 -5.75
CA VAL A 583 18.68 2.80 -6.72
C VAL A 583 19.37 2.54 -8.07
N LYS A 584 18.62 2.16 -9.11
CA LYS A 584 19.20 1.80 -10.43
C LYS A 584 18.48 2.46 -11.60
N ASN A 585 19.19 3.05 -12.55
CA ASN A 585 18.59 3.60 -13.79
C ASN A 585 17.45 4.60 -13.47
N VAL A 586 17.81 5.66 -12.77
CA VAL A 586 16.85 6.70 -12.33
C VAL A 586 17.30 8.05 -12.87
N SER A 587 16.34 8.82 -13.37
CA SER A 587 16.58 10.19 -13.85
C SER A 587 15.82 11.19 -12.97
N VAL A 588 16.47 12.29 -12.62
CA VAL A 588 15.87 13.36 -11.81
C VAL A 588 16.13 14.72 -12.44
N ASP A 589 15.07 15.39 -12.86
CA ASP A 589 15.06 16.82 -13.21
C ASP A 589 14.47 17.64 -12.07
N GLY A 590 15.34 18.26 -11.27
CA GLY A 590 14.95 18.93 -10.04
C GLY A 590 14.07 20.17 -10.24
N ASN A 591 13.49 20.67 -9.15
CA ASN A 591 12.66 21.88 -9.17
C ASN A 591 13.42 23.18 -9.48
N ASN A 592 14.76 23.18 -9.59
CA ASN A 592 15.48 24.33 -10.15
C ASN A 592 15.25 24.50 -11.66
N SER A 593 14.56 23.54 -12.30
CA SER A 593 14.21 23.62 -13.72
C SER A 593 13.28 24.82 -13.97
N PRO A 594 13.57 25.66 -14.98
CA PRO A 594 12.77 26.85 -15.26
C PRO A 594 11.34 26.53 -15.74
N THR A 595 11.10 25.29 -16.19
CA THR A 595 9.78 24.83 -16.65
C THR A 595 8.93 24.24 -15.53
N CYS A 596 9.46 24.13 -14.32
CA CYS A 596 8.82 23.36 -13.26
C CYS A 596 7.60 24.05 -12.63
N GLY A 597 7.59 25.39 -12.61
CA GLY A 597 6.52 26.19 -12.01
C GLY A 597 6.34 26.03 -10.49
N MET A 598 7.11 25.17 -9.82
CA MET A 598 7.15 25.04 -8.36
C MET A 598 8.14 26.02 -7.73
N ALA A 599 7.86 26.44 -6.50
CA ALA A 599 8.80 27.25 -5.74
C ALA A 599 10.10 26.46 -5.49
N VAL A 600 11.23 27.08 -5.81
CA VAL A 600 12.55 26.50 -5.59
C VAL A 600 12.92 26.62 -4.12
N SER A 601 13.32 25.51 -3.48
CA SER A 601 13.90 25.56 -2.13
C SER A 601 15.43 25.55 -2.19
N ASP A 602 16.04 26.61 -1.66
CA ASP A 602 17.50 26.84 -1.69
C ASP A 602 18.30 25.88 -0.81
N SER A 603 17.65 25.15 0.08
CA SER A 603 18.30 24.36 1.14
C SER A 603 18.13 22.85 1.01
N LYS A 604 17.32 22.37 0.07
CA LYS A 604 16.93 20.94 0.05
C LYS A 604 17.83 20.13 -0.89
N PRO A 605 18.64 19.20 -0.37
CA PRO A 605 19.57 18.42 -1.18
C PRO A 605 18.83 17.36 -2.00
N VAL A 606 19.36 16.96 -3.15
CA VAL A 606 18.69 15.95 -3.99
C VAL A 606 18.74 14.54 -3.38
N ILE A 607 19.86 14.22 -2.72
CA ILE A 607 20.03 13.05 -1.86
C ILE A 607 20.25 13.58 -0.44
N ASP A 608 19.32 13.31 0.47
CA ASP A 608 19.40 13.67 1.88
C ASP A 608 19.51 12.41 2.75
N ILE A 609 20.72 12.11 3.22
CA ILE A 609 20.99 10.94 4.05
C ILE A 609 21.52 11.42 5.41
N GLN A 610 20.83 11.05 6.48
CA GLN A 610 21.12 11.49 7.83
C GLN A 610 20.90 10.37 8.85
N ALA A 611 21.98 9.74 9.34
CA ALA A 611 21.92 8.70 10.37
C ALA A 611 21.48 9.20 11.77
N GLY A 612 21.40 10.53 11.97
CA GLY A 612 20.90 11.18 13.18
C GLY A 612 21.97 11.77 14.11
N PRO A 613 21.58 12.55 15.15
CA PRO A 613 22.51 13.35 15.96
C PRO A 613 23.41 12.55 16.93
N ALA A 614 23.22 11.24 17.07
CA ALA A 614 23.98 10.39 17.99
C ALA A 614 25.19 9.71 17.32
N LEU A 615 26.05 10.47 16.64
CA LEU A 615 27.39 10.01 16.26
C LEU A 615 28.33 10.02 17.49
N GLY A 616 27.91 9.26 18.50
CA GLY A 616 28.60 8.99 19.77
C GLY A 616 28.38 7.56 20.29
N GLU A 617 27.35 6.84 19.84
CA GLU A 617 27.15 5.41 20.16
C GLU A 617 26.70 4.65 18.90
N GLY A 618 27.61 3.87 18.30
CA GLY A 618 27.47 3.28 16.97
C GLY A 618 26.45 2.13 16.81
N THR A 619 25.15 2.40 17.01
CA THR A 619 24.08 1.39 16.80
C THR A 619 23.12 1.72 15.65
N ALA A 620 22.81 3.00 15.40
CA ALA A 620 22.02 3.43 14.25
C ALA A 620 22.90 3.47 13.00
N THR A 621 22.55 2.71 11.95
CA THR A 621 23.37 2.58 10.74
C THR A 621 22.57 2.76 9.45
N LEU A 622 23.18 3.46 8.50
CA LEU A 622 22.75 3.57 7.11
C LEU A 622 23.87 2.95 6.26
N SER A 623 23.64 1.77 5.67
CA SER A 623 24.73 1.04 5.00
C SER A 623 24.31 0.16 3.83
N GLY A 624 25.24 -0.16 2.93
CA GLY A 624 24.94 -1.02 1.77
C GLY A 624 23.98 -0.36 0.76
N PHE A 625 24.07 0.96 0.60
CA PHE A 625 23.29 1.67 -0.41
C PHE A 625 24.02 1.57 -1.74
N THR A 626 23.30 1.35 -2.83
CA THR A 626 23.89 1.32 -4.18
C THR A 626 23.12 2.29 -5.07
N PHE A 627 23.77 3.35 -5.53
CA PHE A 627 23.26 4.20 -6.60
C PHE A 627 23.97 3.79 -7.89
N GLN A 628 23.23 3.27 -8.85
CA GLN A 628 23.73 2.75 -10.10
C GLN A 628 23.04 3.44 -11.28
N ASP A 629 23.80 4.03 -12.21
CA ASP A 629 23.26 4.62 -13.44
C ASP A 629 22.18 5.67 -13.15
N VAL A 630 22.49 6.62 -12.26
CA VAL A 630 21.56 7.66 -11.81
C VAL A 630 21.98 9.01 -12.38
N VAL A 631 21.06 9.70 -13.04
CA VAL A 631 21.33 11.00 -13.68
C VAL A 631 20.52 12.12 -13.05
N PHE A 632 21.17 13.25 -12.82
CA PHE A 632 20.59 14.43 -12.18
C PHE A 632 20.79 15.67 -13.05
N ARG A 633 19.77 16.50 -13.19
CA ARG A 633 19.89 17.87 -13.71
C ARG A 633 18.99 18.82 -12.93
N ASN A 634 19.39 20.07 -12.84
CA ASN A 634 18.67 21.15 -12.15
C ASN A 634 18.42 20.83 -10.67
N VAL A 635 19.45 20.26 -10.02
CA VAL A 635 19.36 19.81 -8.62
C VAL A 635 20.22 20.63 -7.68
N ASN A 636 19.91 20.60 -6.40
CA ASN A 636 20.83 21.03 -5.35
C ASN A 636 21.86 19.91 -5.07
N PRO A 637 23.03 20.25 -4.47
CA PRO A 637 24.00 19.25 -4.01
C PRO A 637 23.41 18.20 -3.06
N THR A 638 24.10 17.07 -2.91
CA THR A 638 23.76 16.06 -1.91
C THR A 638 24.06 16.55 -0.49
N ASN A 639 23.52 15.84 0.50
CA ASN A 639 23.86 15.96 1.91
C ASN A 639 23.88 14.55 2.49
N ILE A 640 25.06 13.96 2.62
CA ILE A 640 25.23 12.56 3.03
C ILE A 640 26.02 12.52 4.33
N LYS A 641 25.37 12.05 5.40
CA LYS A 641 25.92 12.04 6.75
C LYS A 641 25.74 10.69 7.42
N GLY A 642 26.87 10.07 7.80
CA GLY A 642 26.90 8.76 8.45
C GLY A 642 26.50 7.59 7.55
N LEU A 643 26.69 7.68 6.22
CA LEU A 643 26.46 6.57 5.30
C LEU A 643 27.72 5.70 5.21
N THR A 644 27.62 4.40 5.42
CA THR A 644 28.77 3.49 5.33
C THR A 644 28.63 2.42 4.26
N ASP A 645 29.76 1.86 3.83
CA ASP A 645 29.83 0.63 3.01
C ASP A 645 28.89 0.64 1.79
N SER A 646 28.80 1.80 1.13
CA SER A 646 27.87 2.04 0.03
C SER A 646 28.62 2.28 -1.29
N ALA A 647 27.90 2.22 -2.41
CA ALA A 647 28.48 2.31 -3.75
C ALA A 647 27.72 3.32 -4.63
N PHE A 648 28.47 4.15 -5.33
CA PHE A 648 27.98 5.07 -6.35
C PHE A 648 28.66 4.72 -7.68
N HIS A 649 27.90 4.16 -8.61
CA HIS A 649 28.38 3.71 -9.92
C HIS A 649 27.60 4.41 -11.04
N GLY A 650 28.28 5.08 -11.97
CA GLY A 650 27.59 5.71 -13.11
C GLY A 650 26.67 6.88 -12.71
N VAL A 651 26.95 7.54 -11.58
CA VAL A 651 26.14 8.67 -11.10
C VAL A 651 26.60 9.97 -11.75
N THR A 652 25.71 10.65 -12.48
CA THR A 652 26.02 11.85 -13.26
C THR A 652 25.17 13.04 -12.87
N PHE A 653 25.80 14.17 -12.57
CA PHE A 653 25.16 15.47 -12.36
C PHE A 653 25.43 16.37 -13.56
N HIS A 654 24.44 16.54 -14.43
CA HIS A 654 24.52 17.43 -15.60
C HIS A 654 24.48 18.91 -15.21
N SER A 655 23.65 19.26 -14.22
CA SER A 655 23.61 20.61 -13.68
C SER A 655 23.26 20.59 -12.20
N VAL A 656 24.08 21.31 -11.44
CA VAL A 656 23.94 21.52 -10.00
C VAL A 656 23.80 23.01 -9.77
N ARG A 657 22.86 23.39 -8.90
CA ARG A 657 22.61 24.80 -8.59
C ARG A 657 23.90 25.52 -8.18
N ASN A 658 24.08 26.74 -8.70
CA ASN A 658 25.24 27.60 -8.48
C ASN A 658 26.59 26.95 -8.86
N ASN A 659 26.59 25.94 -9.73
CA ASN A 659 27.77 25.15 -10.08
C ASN A 659 28.52 24.61 -8.85
N ALA A 660 27.79 24.34 -7.77
CA ALA A 660 28.35 23.82 -6.54
C ALA A 660 28.91 22.40 -6.74
N ASN A 661 29.84 21.99 -5.88
CA ASN A 661 30.22 20.58 -5.79
C ASN A 661 28.98 19.75 -5.42
N PRO A 662 28.56 18.76 -6.25
CA PRO A 662 27.39 17.95 -5.93
C PRO A 662 27.61 17.04 -4.73
N TRP A 663 28.84 16.59 -4.48
CA TRP A 663 29.13 15.62 -3.44
C TRP A 663 29.42 16.29 -2.11
N ARG A 664 28.55 16.11 -1.11
CA ARG A 664 28.78 16.55 0.28
C ARG A 664 28.64 15.38 1.24
N PHE A 665 29.79 14.90 1.72
CA PHE A 665 29.89 13.86 2.73
C PHE A 665 30.44 14.45 4.03
N ASP A 666 30.02 13.91 5.17
CA ASP A 666 30.70 14.15 6.44
C ASP A 666 31.87 13.19 6.67
N GLY A 667 32.66 13.44 7.72
CA GLY A 667 33.80 12.60 8.08
C GLY A 667 33.42 11.21 8.61
N TYR A 668 32.13 10.96 8.88
CA TYR A 668 31.63 9.68 9.39
C TYR A 668 31.14 8.75 8.27
N SER A 669 31.04 9.26 7.04
CA SER A 669 30.61 8.50 5.88
C SER A 669 31.77 7.70 5.27
N THR A 670 32.07 6.53 5.81
CA THR A 670 33.26 5.71 5.49
C THR A 670 32.94 4.46 4.67
N GLY A 671 33.94 3.83 4.03
CA GLY A 671 33.74 2.61 3.24
C GLY A 671 32.97 2.80 1.92
N ASN A 672 32.62 4.04 1.57
CA ASN A 672 31.89 4.35 0.34
C ASN A 672 32.79 4.31 -0.89
N THR A 673 32.31 3.71 -1.98
CA THR A 673 33.03 3.58 -3.24
C THR A 673 32.38 4.38 -4.36
N PHE A 674 33.20 4.92 -5.26
CA PHE A 674 32.75 5.76 -6.37
C PHE A 674 33.42 5.28 -7.66
N THR A 675 32.63 4.99 -8.69
CA THR A 675 33.14 4.52 -9.98
C THR A 675 32.33 5.14 -11.11
N ASN A 676 33.00 5.70 -12.12
CA ASN A 676 32.34 6.39 -13.25
C ASN A 676 31.34 7.47 -12.81
N VAL A 677 31.65 8.19 -11.74
CA VAL A 677 30.82 9.32 -11.28
C VAL A 677 31.27 10.63 -11.92
N SER A 678 30.31 11.50 -12.24
CA SER A 678 30.57 12.79 -12.88
C SER A 678 29.74 13.90 -12.21
N PRO A 679 30.37 14.97 -11.71
CA PRO A 679 31.81 15.16 -11.55
C PRO A 679 32.41 14.17 -10.55
N PRO A 680 33.75 13.95 -10.56
CA PRO A 680 34.41 13.10 -9.58
C PRO A 680 34.26 13.67 -8.15
N VAL A 681 34.25 12.78 -7.15
CA VAL A 681 34.29 13.17 -5.73
C VAL A 681 35.64 13.81 -5.43
N LYS A 682 35.62 14.94 -4.70
CA LYS A 682 36.80 15.70 -4.31
C LYS A 682 37.22 15.41 -2.89
#